data_AF-A0A7J6IN95-F1
#
_entry.id   AF-A0A7J6IN95-F1
#
_cell.length_a   1.000
_cell.length_b   1.000
_cell.length_c   1.000
_cell.angle_alpha   90.00
_cell.angle_beta   90.00
_cell.angle_gamma   90.00
#
_symmetry.space_group_name_H-M   'P 1'
#
loop_
_entity.id
_entity.type
_entity.pdbx_description
1 polymer ?
#
loop_
_entity_poly.entity_id
_entity_poly.type
_entity_poly.pdbx_seq_one_letter_code
_entity_poly.pdbx_strand_id
1 'polypeptide(L)'
;MATQSRGLRREDFQIAIICAVSCEYDAVIFAFDEIWDGAEVQLGNAPGDYNKYTVGRIANRNAVLLLLSGMGKVNAASAAVSLRSSYTEIKLAILSGICGGVPGVGTDTELLLGDVIISRCIVQYDLGRRYADRFVTKDTIEDSLGRPHESVRSLTAVFETNSGRDNLQRRTNEILEEIQEKTFHKGNLYQRPSEAEDRLFEPGYLHRHYGSRYCECTELGACEAAQQASCDELQCDSSRLLSRPRHRKRKFLDLVCDDRAHELRIVVGRLGSGDTVMKSGLDRDHIAGEQGLVAFEMEGAGIWDHFPCIVAKAACDYADSHKNKKYQNFAAARAAAASKAILEAFPCIDCPPQSKHAKRSDVVSSTEAVSNIQSATGRDPALEKSRRKLLELLAADHETHKNFNPKRVPGTCEWFLKDQRYREWLESTTSSIIWVSAGPGCGKSVLARTLIDDGLLSTNPTSTTVCYFFFKDGDERRINSYDALSSILHQVFTRDQYESLVFHADHAYKNYGASLRNNFKQLWEILIACASQPESREIVCVIDALDECRKEGREDIFEVLESFYYGEQKRAMSSRLKLLITSRPYDDLEMSFERMAITKSYIRLDGDDKSEEIRHEIDLVIDHKVNEFGRDFHEKHRRAISKKLKAMENRTYLWLHLTLSIIDENPSAHGKPSSVHMLLSRLPSSVDDAYEKILSRIQDDKNEKQARYLFNIILAATRPLTLDEINWALTLQAKDFMNQDEFEDDLWPREHGPRVSHNNIWTVKHLAGYF
;
A
#
# COMPACT_ATOMS: atom_id res chain seq x y z
N MET A 1 14.18 -17.08 41.44
CA MET A 1 12.82 -16.89 40.89
C MET A 1 12.95 -16.96 39.38
N ALA A 2 12.35 -17.96 38.75
CA ALA A 2 12.41 -18.11 37.29
C ALA A 2 11.52 -17.03 36.66
N THR A 3 12.10 -16.15 35.85
CA THR A 3 11.39 -15.18 35.01
C THR A 3 10.51 -15.95 34.03
N GLN A 4 9.18 -15.85 34.17
CA GLN A 4 8.26 -16.39 33.16
C GLN A 4 8.48 -15.64 31.85
N SER A 5 8.86 -16.36 30.79
CA SER A 5 8.99 -15.78 29.45
C SER A 5 7.64 -15.23 28.99
N ARG A 6 7.59 -13.99 28.52
CA ARG A 6 6.39 -13.48 27.84
C ARG A 6 6.26 -14.28 26.55
N GLY A 7 5.20 -15.08 26.39
CA GLY A 7 4.96 -15.96 25.23
C GLY A 7 4.63 -15.19 23.93
N LEU A 8 5.42 -14.16 23.64
CA LEU A 8 5.32 -13.30 22.47
C LEU A 8 5.94 -13.99 21.26
N ARG A 9 5.39 -13.72 20.09
CA ARG A 9 5.89 -14.17 18.79
C ARG A 9 6.19 -12.97 17.90
N ARG A 10 6.94 -13.18 16.82
CA ARG A 10 7.37 -12.09 15.93
C ARG A 10 6.19 -11.46 15.19
N GLU A 11 5.14 -12.22 14.97
CA GLU A 11 3.89 -11.80 14.36
C GLU A 11 3.07 -10.88 15.27
N ASP A 12 3.41 -10.79 16.56
CA ASP A 12 2.71 -9.92 17.50
C ASP A 12 3.24 -8.46 17.46
N PHE A 13 4.23 -8.16 16.61
CA PHE A 13 4.82 -6.82 16.45
C PHE A 13 4.27 -6.14 15.19
N GLN A 14 3.59 -5.01 15.38
CA GLN A 14 2.94 -4.28 14.31
C GLN A 14 3.64 -2.97 13.96
N ILE A 15 4.54 -2.50 14.82
CA ILE A 15 5.24 -1.23 14.66
C ILE A 15 6.74 -1.50 14.54
N ALA A 16 7.36 -0.87 13.54
CA ALA A 16 8.81 -0.79 13.43
C ALA A 16 9.26 0.65 13.67
N ILE A 17 10.33 0.84 14.44
CA ILE A 17 11.05 2.11 14.50
C ILE A 17 12.47 1.85 14.04
N ILE A 18 12.92 2.62 13.06
CA ILE A 18 14.23 2.47 12.42
C ILE A 18 15.02 3.75 12.66
N CYS A 19 16.25 3.62 13.13
CA CYS A 19 17.19 4.71 13.41
C CYS A 19 18.49 4.46 12.63
N ALA A 20 19.10 5.52 12.11
CA ALA A 20 20.33 5.43 11.32
C ALA A 20 21.59 5.53 12.18
N VAL A 21 21.55 6.31 13.28
CA VAL A 21 22.69 6.52 14.17
C VAL A 21 22.36 6.30 15.65
N SER A 22 23.38 6.09 16.47
CA SER A 22 23.22 5.70 17.88
C SER A 22 22.47 6.72 18.74
N CYS A 23 22.69 8.02 18.54
CA CYS A 23 21.98 9.04 19.32
C CYS A 23 20.48 9.08 19.03
N GLU A 24 20.06 8.73 17.80
CA GLU A 24 18.65 8.59 17.44
C GLU A 24 18.04 7.38 18.14
N TYR A 25 18.75 6.25 18.09
CA TYR A 25 18.34 5.01 18.75
C TYR A 25 18.19 5.20 20.26
N ASP A 26 19.20 5.78 20.91
CA ASP A 26 19.20 6.04 22.34
C ASP A 26 18.04 6.97 22.74
N ALA A 27 17.71 7.97 21.93
CA ALA A 27 16.57 8.85 22.17
C ALA A 27 15.24 8.09 22.07
N VAL A 28 15.09 7.21 21.06
CA VAL A 28 13.89 6.39 20.87
C VAL A 28 13.68 5.43 22.03
N ILE A 29 14.74 4.85 22.60
CA ILE A 29 14.64 3.99 23.80
C ILE A 29 13.87 4.67 24.93
N PHE A 30 14.09 5.98 25.15
CA PHE A 30 13.37 6.72 26.20
C PHE A 30 11.92 7.06 25.85
N ALA A 31 11.56 7.03 24.57
CA ALA A 31 10.19 7.21 24.11
C ALA A 31 9.33 5.95 24.34
N PHE A 32 9.95 4.75 24.37
CA PHE A 32 9.22 3.52 24.68
C PHE A 32 8.54 3.59 26.07
N ASP A 33 7.36 2.96 26.15
CA ASP A 33 6.63 2.77 27.40
C ASP A 33 7.30 1.67 28.24
N GLU A 34 7.82 0.65 27.56
CA GLU A 34 8.51 -0.49 28.15
C GLU A 34 9.49 -1.10 27.12
N ILE A 35 10.71 -1.43 27.54
CA ILE A 35 11.67 -2.22 26.74
C ILE A 35 11.74 -3.61 27.37
N TRP A 36 11.79 -4.65 26.54
CA TRP A 36 11.91 -6.04 26.99
C TRP A 36 13.31 -6.57 26.67
N ASP A 37 13.97 -7.10 27.69
CA ASP A 37 15.31 -7.64 27.56
C ASP A 37 15.28 -9.05 26.96
N GLY A 38 16.39 -9.47 26.34
CA GLY A 38 16.51 -10.79 25.67
C GLY A 38 16.42 -11.99 26.62
N ALA A 39 16.45 -11.79 27.93
CA ALA A 39 16.15 -12.82 28.93
C ALA A 39 14.65 -13.00 29.16
N GLU A 40 13.84 -11.98 28.86
CA GLU A 40 12.38 -11.98 29.04
C GLU A 40 11.64 -12.46 27.78
N VAL A 41 12.24 -12.24 26.60
CA VAL A 41 11.65 -12.49 25.29
C VAL A 41 12.71 -13.08 24.33
N GLN A 42 12.50 -14.32 23.87
CA GLN A 42 13.37 -14.99 22.89
C GLN A 42 12.62 -15.22 21.58
N LEU A 43 12.77 -14.30 20.63
CA LEU A 43 12.06 -14.35 19.35
C LEU A 43 12.91 -14.90 18.20
N GLY A 44 14.24 -14.83 18.30
CA GLY A 44 15.16 -15.13 17.20
C GLY A 44 14.91 -14.24 15.98
N ASN A 45 15.64 -14.52 14.90
CA ASN A 45 15.47 -13.86 13.61
C ASN A 45 15.12 -14.89 12.53
N ALA A 46 14.60 -14.44 11.39
CA ALA A 46 14.41 -15.29 10.23
C ALA A 46 15.79 -15.74 9.69
N PRO A 47 15.87 -16.91 9.04
CA PRO A 47 17.09 -17.31 8.36
C PRO A 47 17.61 -16.21 7.42
N GLY A 48 18.89 -15.86 7.53
CA GLY A 48 19.52 -14.81 6.74
C GLY A 48 19.40 -13.38 7.30
N ASP A 49 18.67 -13.18 8.41
CA ASP A 49 18.59 -11.88 9.08
C ASP A 49 19.56 -11.80 10.26
N TYR A 50 20.62 -11.00 10.06
CA TYR A 50 21.70 -10.78 11.04
C TYR A 50 21.52 -9.51 11.87
N ASN A 51 20.42 -8.77 11.69
CA ASN A 51 20.19 -7.54 12.45
C ASN A 51 19.93 -7.84 13.93
N LYS A 52 20.29 -6.88 14.79
CA LYS A 52 19.89 -6.90 16.19
C LYS A 52 18.67 -6.02 16.39
N TYR A 53 17.65 -6.61 17.00
CA TYR A 53 16.41 -5.94 17.30
C TYR A 53 16.26 -5.74 18.80
N THR A 54 15.83 -4.55 19.20
CA THR A 54 15.26 -4.33 20.53
C THR A 54 13.75 -4.36 20.40
N VAL A 55 13.10 -5.05 21.32
CA VAL A 55 11.64 -5.20 21.33
C VAL A 55 11.06 -4.56 22.57
N GLY A 56 9.84 -4.06 22.45
CA GLY A 56 9.17 -3.42 23.56
C GLY A 56 7.78 -2.95 23.19
N ARG A 57 7.27 -2.02 23.98
CA ARG A 57 5.98 -1.38 23.78
C ARG A 57 6.14 0.13 23.70
N ILE A 58 5.56 0.73 22.66
CA ILE A 58 5.50 2.18 22.49
C ILE A 58 4.10 2.58 22.00
N ALA A 59 3.55 3.65 22.56
CA ALA A 59 2.18 4.08 22.31
C ALA A 59 1.17 2.92 22.52
N ASN A 60 1.40 2.11 23.57
CA ASN A 60 0.64 0.88 23.87
C ASN A 60 0.64 -0.21 22.79
N ARG A 61 1.58 -0.21 21.85
CA ARG A 61 1.71 -1.25 20.81
C ARG A 61 3.07 -1.93 20.86
N ASN A 62 3.08 -3.22 20.57
CA ASN A 62 4.31 -3.98 20.43
C ASN A 62 5.11 -3.43 19.24
N ALA A 63 6.33 -3.03 19.52
CA ALA A 63 7.22 -2.42 18.54
C ALA A 63 8.60 -3.05 18.56
N VAL A 64 9.17 -3.13 17.37
CA VAL A 64 10.55 -3.52 17.14
C VAL A 64 11.35 -2.28 16.77
N LEU A 65 12.47 -2.09 17.44
CA LEU A 65 13.43 -1.01 17.23
C LEU A 65 14.69 -1.58 16.58
N LEU A 66 15.12 -0.94 15.50
CA LEU A 66 16.29 -1.31 14.71
C LEU A 66 17.22 -0.11 14.58
N LEU A 67 18.51 -0.33 14.89
CA LEU A 67 19.61 0.56 14.49
C LEU A 67 20.23 0.00 13.22
N LEU A 68 20.34 0.82 12.18
CA LEU A 68 21.03 0.45 10.94
C LEU A 68 22.52 0.19 11.21
N SER A 69 23.11 -0.76 10.47
CA SER A 69 24.54 -1.06 10.52
C SER A 69 25.42 0.06 9.96
N GLY A 70 24.82 0.97 9.19
CA GLY A 70 25.43 2.17 8.65
C GLY A 70 24.38 3.09 8.02
N MET A 71 24.76 4.34 7.78
CA MET A 71 23.93 5.33 7.09
C MET A 71 23.78 5.00 5.60
N GLY A 72 22.81 5.64 4.94
CA GLY A 72 22.60 5.54 3.49
C GLY A 72 21.49 4.58 3.09
N LYS A 73 21.03 4.74 1.84
CA LYS A 73 19.85 4.06 1.28
C LYS A 73 20.04 2.55 1.18
N VAL A 74 21.24 2.08 0.86
CA VAL A 74 21.55 0.64 0.71
C VAL A 74 21.45 -0.10 2.04
N ASN A 75 22.05 0.45 3.09
CA ASN A 75 21.98 -0.15 4.43
C ASN A 75 20.53 -0.13 4.94
N ALA A 76 19.82 0.97 4.71
CA ALA A 76 18.42 1.12 5.08
C ALA A 76 17.52 0.08 4.38
N ALA A 77 17.68 -0.12 3.07
CA ALA A 77 16.92 -1.11 2.29
C ALA A 77 17.22 -2.55 2.71
N SER A 78 18.50 -2.90 2.84
CA SER A 78 18.93 -4.23 3.30
C SER A 78 18.31 -4.57 4.66
N ALA A 79 18.41 -3.64 5.62
CA ALA A 79 17.88 -3.85 6.95
C ALA A 79 16.33 -3.88 6.96
N ALA A 80 15.67 -3.09 6.10
CA ALA A 80 14.21 -3.12 5.94
C ALA A 80 13.70 -4.46 5.39
N VAL A 81 14.37 -5.04 4.39
CA VAL A 81 14.03 -6.37 3.84
C VAL A 81 14.18 -7.45 4.88
N SER A 82 15.29 -7.44 5.62
CA SER A 82 15.54 -8.40 6.72
C SER A 82 14.50 -8.24 7.83
N LEU A 83 14.21 -7.00 8.26
CA LEU A 83 13.19 -6.70 9.25
C LEU A 83 11.81 -7.22 8.84
N ARG A 84 11.42 -7.01 7.57
CA ARG A 84 10.14 -7.49 7.03
C ARG A 84 10.06 -9.02 7.00
N SER A 85 11.19 -9.67 6.77
CA SER A 85 11.29 -11.13 6.77
C SER A 85 11.18 -11.71 8.18
N SER A 86 11.75 -11.02 9.19
CA SER A 86 11.68 -11.44 10.58
C SER A 86 10.36 -11.11 11.27
N TYR A 87 9.79 -9.93 10.99
CA TYR A 87 8.56 -9.43 11.60
C TYR A 87 7.55 -9.17 10.48
N THR A 88 6.74 -10.18 10.19
CA THR A 88 5.87 -10.21 9.00
C THR A 88 4.61 -9.35 9.12
N GLU A 89 4.22 -8.98 10.35
CA GLU A 89 2.97 -8.26 10.64
C GLU A 89 3.14 -6.75 10.87
N ILE A 90 4.28 -6.17 10.49
CA ILE A 90 4.53 -4.73 10.58
C ILE A 90 3.50 -3.96 9.71
N LYS A 91 2.67 -3.14 10.37
CA LYS A 91 1.65 -2.28 9.76
C LYS A 91 2.13 -0.85 9.51
N LEU A 92 3.11 -0.39 10.28
CA LEU A 92 3.73 0.92 10.12
C LEU A 92 5.20 0.88 10.55
N ALA A 93 6.08 1.41 9.71
CA ALA A 93 7.46 1.73 10.06
C ALA A 93 7.64 3.24 10.24
N ILE A 94 8.33 3.68 11.29
CA ILE A 94 8.77 5.07 11.44
C ILE A 94 10.29 5.12 11.32
N LEU A 95 10.78 5.83 10.31
CA LEU A 95 12.19 6.23 10.25
C LEU A 95 12.34 7.48 11.11
N SER A 96 12.80 7.28 12.34
CA SER A 96 12.99 8.33 13.33
C SER A 96 14.44 8.79 13.33
N GLY A 97 14.68 10.10 13.32
CA GLY A 97 16.06 10.58 13.39
C GLY A 97 16.29 12.06 13.20
N ILE A 98 17.51 12.42 12.85
CA ILE A 98 17.95 13.79 12.57
C ILE A 98 18.13 14.01 11.06
N CYS A 99 18.04 15.27 10.64
CA CYS A 99 18.21 15.67 9.24
C CYS A 99 18.79 17.07 9.11
N GLY A 100 19.21 17.42 7.90
CA GLY A 100 19.52 18.80 7.53
C GLY A 100 18.27 19.53 7.07
N GLY A 101 17.88 20.60 7.76
CA GLY A 101 16.68 21.37 7.46
C GLY A 101 16.90 22.43 6.38
N VAL A 102 15.89 22.66 5.54
CA VAL A 102 15.85 23.81 4.62
C VAL A 102 15.27 25.00 5.39
N PRO A 103 16.01 26.12 5.57
CA PRO A 103 15.60 27.16 6.51
C PRO A 103 14.30 27.89 6.18
N GLY A 104 14.00 28.09 4.88
CA GLY A 104 12.81 28.83 4.44
C GLY A 104 12.71 30.26 5.02
N VAL A 105 13.83 31.00 5.07
CA VAL A 105 13.91 32.31 5.74
C VAL A 105 12.81 33.26 5.23
N GLY A 106 12.01 33.81 6.15
CA GLY A 106 10.95 34.77 5.82
C GLY A 106 9.73 34.19 5.09
N THR A 107 9.64 32.86 4.96
CA THR A 107 8.43 32.20 4.46
C THR A 107 7.54 31.75 5.62
N ASP A 108 6.30 31.40 5.29
CA ASP A 108 5.40 30.78 6.26
C ASP A 108 5.98 29.49 6.82
N THR A 109 6.96 28.83 6.20
CA THR A 109 7.59 27.58 6.63
C THR A 109 8.97 27.76 7.26
N GLU A 110 9.33 28.96 7.75
CA GLU A 110 10.62 29.20 8.39
C GLU A 110 10.92 28.16 9.50
N LEU A 111 12.02 27.44 9.30
CA LEU A 111 12.44 26.26 10.05
C LEU A 111 13.67 26.57 10.90
N LEU A 112 13.63 26.16 12.15
CA LEU A 112 14.69 26.35 13.14
C LEU A 112 15.25 25.00 13.60
N LEU A 113 16.45 25.01 14.20
CA LEU A 113 17.02 23.77 14.73
C LEU A 113 16.13 23.21 15.85
N GLY A 114 15.92 21.90 15.81
CA GLY A 114 15.00 21.16 16.68
C GLY A 114 13.56 21.10 16.20
N ASP A 115 13.18 21.79 15.12
CA ASP A 115 11.87 21.58 14.49
C ASP A 115 11.78 20.19 13.84
N VAL A 116 10.56 19.66 13.77
CA VAL A 116 10.28 18.32 13.25
C VAL A 116 9.69 18.41 11.85
N ILE A 117 10.17 17.53 10.98
CA ILE A 117 9.75 17.35 9.61
C ILE A 117 9.14 15.96 9.49
N ILE A 118 7.94 15.89 8.92
CA ILE A 118 7.22 14.64 8.62
C ILE A 118 7.09 14.50 7.11
N SER A 119 7.41 13.33 6.57
CA SER A 119 7.33 13.06 5.14
C SER A 119 5.90 13.06 4.61
N ARG A 120 5.65 13.91 3.62
CA ARG A 120 4.56 13.76 2.65
C ARG A 120 4.94 12.79 1.53
N CYS A 121 6.17 12.91 1.04
CA CYS A 121 6.80 12.02 0.07
C CYS A 121 8.33 12.15 0.16
N ILE A 122 9.03 11.20 -0.45
CA ILE A 122 10.49 11.18 -0.53
C ILE A 122 10.93 11.40 -1.98
N VAL A 123 11.94 12.23 -2.17
CA VAL A 123 12.55 12.53 -3.48
C VAL A 123 14.00 12.06 -3.46
N GLN A 124 14.37 11.19 -4.40
CA GLN A 124 15.76 10.74 -4.55
C GLN A 124 16.56 11.76 -5.37
N TYR A 125 17.02 12.82 -4.72
CA TYR A 125 17.64 13.97 -5.41
C TYR A 125 19.02 13.65 -6.04
N ASP A 126 19.63 12.52 -5.66
CA ASP A 126 20.91 12.04 -6.20
C ASP A 126 20.74 10.88 -7.19
N LEU A 127 19.50 10.46 -7.49
CA LEU A 127 19.20 9.47 -8.51
C LEU A 127 18.94 10.18 -9.84
N GLY A 128 19.85 10.05 -10.79
CA GLY A 128 19.79 10.87 -12.01
C GLY A 128 20.95 10.65 -12.97
N ARG A 129 21.05 11.55 -13.95
CA ARG A 129 22.11 11.55 -14.96
C ARG A 129 23.00 12.78 -14.77
N ARG A 130 24.31 12.57 -14.65
CA ARG A 130 25.31 13.65 -14.62
C ARG A 130 25.76 13.96 -16.04
N TYR A 131 25.46 15.17 -16.51
CA TYR A 131 26.01 15.78 -17.72
C TYR A 131 27.21 16.67 -17.34
N ALA A 132 27.97 17.13 -18.33
CA ALA A 132 29.17 17.95 -18.11
C ALA A 132 28.87 19.26 -17.35
N ASP A 133 27.68 19.83 -17.55
CA ASP A 133 27.25 21.11 -17.01
C ASP A 133 26.23 20.98 -15.86
N ARG A 134 25.51 19.86 -15.75
CA ARG A 134 24.40 19.72 -14.79
C ARG A 134 24.10 18.28 -14.39
N PHE A 135 23.40 18.14 -13.28
CA PHE A 135 22.73 16.89 -12.91
C PHE A 135 21.25 17.00 -13.23
N VAL A 136 20.66 15.94 -13.78
CA VAL A 136 19.22 15.86 -14.01
C VAL A 136 18.69 14.67 -13.23
N THR A 137 17.83 14.93 -12.26
CA THR A 137 17.14 13.90 -11.48
C THR A 137 16.27 13.04 -12.39
N LYS A 138 16.22 11.73 -12.11
CA LYS A 138 15.24 10.85 -12.70
C LYS A 138 13.92 11.01 -11.95
N ASP A 139 12.91 11.53 -12.62
CA ASP A 139 11.59 11.86 -12.08
C ASP A 139 10.45 11.17 -12.85
N THR A 140 10.77 10.14 -13.63
CA THR A 140 9.78 9.31 -14.32
C THR A 140 8.90 8.57 -13.31
N ILE A 141 7.78 8.01 -13.78
CA ILE A 141 6.88 7.23 -12.92
C ILE A 141 7.60 5.98 -12.38
N GLU A 142 8.51 5.41 -13.18
CA GLU A 142 9.28 4.21 -12.87
C GLU A 142 10.45 4.46 -11.91
N ASP A 143 11.02 5.68 -11.93
CA ASP A 143 12.13 6.06 -11.04
C ASP A 143 11.64 6.76 -9.74
N SER A 144 10.36 7.15 -9.69
CA SER A 144 9.75 7.80 -8.54
C SER A 144 9.25 6.80 -7.50
N LEU A 145 9.47 7.10 -6.22
CA LEU A 145 8.92 6.32 -5.12
C LEU A 145 7.39 6.40 -5.09
N GLY A 146 6.75 5.29 -4.73
CA GLY A 146 5.29 5.17 -4.69
C GLY A 146 4.64 6.18 -3.72
N ARG A 147 3.34 6.44 -3.90
CA ARG A 147 2.59 7.24 -2.92
C ARG A 147 2.54 6.49 -1.58
N PRO A 148 2.57 7.19 -0.44
CA PRO A 148 2.40 6.54 0.86
C PRO A 148 1.08 5.75 0.93
N HIS A 149 1.07 4.71 1.75
CA HIS A 149 -0.13 3.92 2.04
C HIS A 149 -1.29 4.81 2.53
N GLU A 150 -2.54 4.43 2.25
CA GLU A 150 -3.71 5.27 2.53
C GLU A 150 -3.82 5.69 4.00
N SER A 151 -3.54 4.79 4.95
CA SER A 151 -3.53 5.11 6.38
C SER A 151 -2.51 6.21 6.75
N VAL A 152 -1.35 6.23 6.09
CA VAL A 152 -0.33 7.26 6.26
C VAL A 152 -0.76 8.58 5.63
N ARG A 153 -1.38 8.55 4.44
CA ARG A 153 -1.89 9.76 3.78
C ARG A 153 -3.00 10.42 4.57
N SER A 154 -3.94 9.63 5.10
CA SER A 154 -5.03 10.14 5.93
C SER A 154 -4.49 10.82 7.18
N LEU A 155 -3.53 10.19 7.87
CA LEU A 155 -2.91 10.75 9.07
C LEU A 155 -2.10 12.04 8.78
N THR A 156 -1.29 12.03 7.72
CA THR A 156 -0.50 13.21 7.32
C THR A 156 -1.37 14.37 6.87
N ALA A 157 -2.51 14.11 6.21
CA ALA A 157 -3.50 15.14 5.88
C ALA A 157 -4.10 15.79 7.14
N VAL A 158 -4.36 15.01 8.20
CA VAL A 158 -4.79 15.55 9.49
C VAL A 158 -3.72 16.45 10.10
N PHE A 159 -2.44 16.04 10.06
CA PHE A 159 -1.32 16.85 10.56
C PHE A 159 -1.06 18.13 9.76
N GLU A 160 -1.60 18.24 8.55
CA GLU A 160 -1.53 19.48 7.77
C GLU A 160 -2.56 20.52 8.22
N THR A 161 -3.69 20.10 8.78
CA THR A 161 -4.69 20.99 9.38
C THR A 161 -4.13 21.70 10.61
N ASN A 162 -4.60 22.93 10.89
CA ASN A 162 -4.17 23.67 12.08
C ASN A 162 -4.44 22.86 13.36
N SER A 163 -5.65 22.33 13.53
CA SER A 163 -6.01 21.58 14.73
C SER A 163 -5.21 20.29 14.91
N GLY A 164 -4.98 19.53 13.83
CA GLY A 164 -4.20 18.29 13.90
C GLY A 164 -2.72 18.57 14.18
N ARG A 165 -2.16 19.62 13.57
CA ARG A 165 -0.79 20.06 13.79
C ARG A 165 -0.57 20.54 15.22
N ASP A 166 -1.45 21.41 15.73
CA ASP A 166 -1.37 21.93 17.09
C ASP A 166 -1.45 20.81 18.13
N ASN A 167 -2.34 19.83 17.90
CA ASN A 167 -2.46 18.65 18.76
C ASN A 167 -1.16 17.82 18.75
N LEU A 168 -0.61 17.56 17.56
CA LEU A 168 0.63 16.80 17.43
C LEU A 168 1.83 17.54 18.05
N GLN A 169 1.93 18.86 17.86
CA GLN A 169 2.96 19.71 18.46
C GLN A 169 2.90 19.65 19.99
N ARG A 170 1.71 19.85 20.56
CA ARG A 170 1.49 19.75 22.01
C ARG A 170 1.89 18.37 22.53
N ARG A 171 1.40 17.30 21.90
CA ARG A 171 1.70 15.94 22.38
C ARG A 171 3.17 15.58 22.25
N THR A 172 3.83 16.05 21.19
CA THR A 172 5.28 15.90 21.01
C THR A 172 6.06 16.59 22.13
N ASN A 173 5.66 17.80 22.54
CA ASN A 173 6.31 18.51 23.64
C ASN A 173 6.13 17.77 24.98
N GLU A 174 4.93 17.28 25.29
CA GLU A 174 4.68 16.48 26.51
C GLU A 174 5.59 15.25 26.57
N ILE A 175 5.72 14.51 25.46
CA ILE A 175 6.59 13.33 25.40
C ILE A 175 8.08 13.71 25.48
N LEU A 176 8.47 14.85 24.91
CA LEU A 176 9.84 15.35 25.01
C LEU A 176 10.19 15.68 26.47
N GLU A 177 9.28 16.30 27.21
CA GLU A 177 9.44 16.54 28.65
C GLU A 177 9.61 15.23 29.42
N GLU A 178 8.78 14.20 29.13
CA GLU A 178 8.95 12.86 29.71
C GLU A 178 10.36 12.27 29.43
N ILE A 179 10.88 12.41 28.21
CA ILE A 179 12.22 11.94 27.83
C ILE A 179 13.30 12.73 28.59
N GLN A 180 13.15 14.04 28.72
CA GLN A 180 14.09 14.91 29.42
C GLN A 180 14.11 14.63 30.93
N GLU A 181 12.96 14.39 31.55
CA GLU A 181 12.84 13.99 32.95
C GLU A 181 13.53 12.63 33.21
N LYS A 182 13.25 11.62 32.37
CA LYS A 182 13.90 10.30 32.45
C LYS A 182 15.42 10.38 32.33
N THR A 183 15.95 11.41 31.69
CA THR A 183 17.39 11.57 31.43
C THR A 183 18.04 12.68 32.26
N PHE A 184 17.31 13.29 33.20
CA PHE A 184 17.82 14.36 34.05
C PHE A 184 19.13 13.96 34.78
N HIS A 185 19.18 12.74 35.31
CA HIS A 185 20.36 12.18 35.98
C HIS A 185 21.54 11.86 35.04
N LYS A 186 21.34 11.88 33.72
CA LYS A 186 22.37 11.64 32.69
C LYS A 186 22.97 12.95 32.16
N GLY A 187 22.93 14.03 32.96
CA GLY A 187 23.63 15.27 32.65
C GLY A 187 22.92 16.14 31.61
N ASN A 188 21.58 16.17 31.60
CA ASN A 188 20.79 17.04 30.72
C ASN A 188 21.02 16.80 29.21
N LEU A 189 21.30 15.56 28.83
CA LEU A 189 21.69 15.16 27.46
C LEU A 189 20.74 15.65 26.35
N TYR A 190 19.44 15.66 26.63
CA TYR A 190 18.38 16.02 25.69
C TYR A 190 17.78 17.41 25.93
N GLN A 191 18.46 18.28 26.67
CA GLN A 191 18.02 19.66 26.84
C GLN A 191 18.26 20.47 25.56
N ARG A 192 17.40 21.47 25.32
CA ARG A 192 17.56 22.39 24.18
C ARG A 192 18.89 23.15 24.33
N PRO A 193 19.76 23.16 23.31
CA PRO A 193 20.94 24.02 23.31
C PRO A 193 20.56 25.51 23.36
N SER A 194 21.50 26.37 23.76
CA SER A 194 21.29 27.81 23.76
C SER A 194 20.90 28.32 22.36
N GLU A 195 20.02 29.33 22.29
CA GLU A 195 19.65 30.00 21.04
C GLU A 195 20.83 30.60 20.27
N ALA A 196 21.96 30.85 20.96
CA ALA A 196 23.20 31.28 20.33
C ALA A 196 23.85 30.21 19.44
N GLU A 197 23.43 28.94 19.59
CA GLU A 197 23.92 27.80 18.81
C GLU A 197 23.12 27.58 17.52
N ASP A 198 21.91 28.15 17.42
CA ASP A 198 21.10 28.15 16.21
C ASP A 198 21.60 29.26 15.27
N ARG A 199 22.67 28.97 14.51
CA ARG A 199 23.33 29.89 13.59
C ARG A 199 23.07 29.48 12.14
N LEU A 200 22.48 30.37 11.36
CA LEU A 200 22.35 30.23 9.91
C LEU A 200 23.14 31.34 9.23
N PHE A 201 24.18 30.98 8.51
CA PHE A 201 24.94 31.91 7.69
C PHE A 201 24.35 32.03 6.29
N GLU A 202 24.75 33.06 5.55
CA GLU A 202 24.46 33.15 4.13
C GLU A 202 24.91 31.89 3.36
N PRO A 203 24.14 31.41 2.37
CA PRO A 203 24.39 30.11 1.73
C PRO A 203 25.77 29.94 1.08
N GLY A 204 26.35 31.04 0.58
CA GLY A 204 27.68 31.06 -0.04
C GLY A 204 28.83 31.39 0.92
N TYR A 205 28.56 31.63 2.20
CA TYR A 205 29.61 31.84 3.19
C TYR A 205 30.27 30.49 3.51
N LEU A 206 31.58 30.39 3.35
CA LEU A 206 32.30 29.14 3.53
C LEU A 206 32.83 29.00 4.96
N HIS A 207 32.71 27.80 5.52
CA HIS A 207 33.28 27.44 6.82
C HIS A 207 34.78 27.12 6.67
N ARG A 208 35.64 28.15 6.71
CA ARG A 208 37.09 28.06 6.43
C ARG A 208 37.94 28.94 7.36
N HIS A 209 39.26 28.74 7.35
CA HIS A 209 40.20 29.62 8.05
C HIS A 209 40.36 30.95 7.29
N TYR A 210 39.74 32.01 7.79
CA TYR A 210 39.88 33.35 7.21
C TYR A 210 41.20 33.99 7.63
N GLY A 211 41.99 34.47 6.66
CA GLY A 211 43.22 35.25 6.92
C GLY A 211 44.48 34.44 7.29
N SER A 212 44.43 33.10 7.30
CA SER A 212 45.62 32.27 7.54
C SER A 212 46.46 32.11 6.27
N ARG A 213 47.74 32.49 6.31
CA ARG A 213 48.71 32.31 5.20
C ARG A 213 49.29 30.89 5.10
N TYR A 214 49.07 30.06 6.13
CA TYR A 214 49.65 28.72 6.24
C TYR A 214 48.59 27.61 6.11
N CYS A 215 47.41 27.95 5.58
CA CYS A 215 46.29 27.04 5.43
C CYS A 215 46.00 26.77 3.95
N GLU A 216 45.59 25.54 3.63
CA GLU A 216 45.19 25.12 2.29
C GLU A 216 43.77 25.55 1.89
N CYS A 217 43.10 26.36 2.73
CA CYS A 217 41.81 26.94 2.38
C CYS A 217 41.94 27.89 1.17
N THR A 218 41.04 27.77 0.20
CA THR A 218 40.97 28.65 -0.97
C THR A 218 39.68 29.47 -0.93
N GLU A 219 39.50 30.39 -1.87
CA GLU A 219 38.23 31.12 -2.03
C GLU A 219 37.05 30.20 -2.39
N LEU A 220 37.34 29.00 -2.90
CA LEU A 220 36.35 28.04 -3.37
C LEU A 220 36.23 26.80 -2.48
N GLY A 221 37.04 26.69 -1.41
CA GLY A 221 37.07 25.46 -0.61
C GLY A 221 37.73 25.61 0.76
N ALA A 222 37.27 24.79 1.70
CA ALA A 222 37.80 24.68 3.05
C ALA A 222 38.68 23.42 3.18
N CYS A 223 39.80 23.53 3.89
CA CYS A 223 40.63 22.37 4.22
C CYS A 223 39.92 21.46 5.24
N GLU A 224 40.37 20.21 5.36
CA GLU A 224 39.77 19.22 6.26
C GLU A 224 39.74 19.70 7.72
N ALA A 225 40.82 20.34 8.19
CA ALA A 225 40.89 20.88 9.55
C ALA A 225 39.81 21.95 9.80
N ALA A 226 39.51 22.80 8.83
CA ALA A 226 38.43 23.78 8.95
C ALA A 226 37.06 23.09 9.00
N GLN A 227 36.84 22.06 8.20
CA GLN A 227 35.55 21.33 8.16
C GLN A 227 35.22 20.60 9.47
N GLN A 228 36.22 20.33 10.31
CA GLN A 228 36.05 19.70 11.62
C GLN A 228 36.02 20.71 12.78
N ALA A 229 36.52 21.93 12.55
CA ALA A 229 36.52 23.01 13.54
C ALA A 229 35.12 23.61 13.73
N SER A 230 34.87 24.16 14.91
CA SER A 230 33.67 24.92 15.22
C SER A 230 33.70 26.33 14.59
N CYS A 231 32.52 26.94 14.47
CA CYS A 231 32.42 28.34 14.02
C CYS A 231 33.19 29.31 14.94
N ASP A 232 33.30 28.98 16.23
CA ASP A 232 33.99 29.83 17.21
C ASP A 232 35.52 29.73 17.06
N GLU A 233 36.05 28.52 16.80
CA GLU A 233 37.48 28.29 16.52
C GLU A 233 37.93 28.94 15.21
N LEU A 234 37.08 28.89 14.18
CA LEU A 234 37.33 29.57 12.91
C LEU A 234 37.02 31.06 12.92
N GLN A 235 36.42 31.56 14.01
CA GLN A 235 35.97 32.95 14.13
C GLN A 235 35.08 33.38 12.96
N CYS A 236 34.10 32.54 12.61
CA CYS A 236 33.17 32.85 11.53
C CYS A 236 32.48 34.21 11.74
N ASP A 237 32.43 35.02 10.68
CA ASP A 237 31.93 36.39 10.72
C ASP A 237 30.43 36.44 11.03
N SER A 238 30.12 36.86 12.25
CA SER A 238 28.74 37.03 12.73
C SER A 238 27.91 38.02 11.90
N SER A 239 28.53 38.93 11.13
CA SER A 239 27.82 39.85 10.25
C SER A 239 27.14 39.14 9.07
N ARG A 240 27.60 37.93 8.72
CA ARG A 240 27.05 37.06 7.66
C ARG A 240 25.91 36.16 8.14
N LEU A 241 25.46 36.31 9.39
CA LEU A 241 24.31 35.58 9.92
C LEU A 241 23.00 36.14 9.37
N LEU A 242 22.14 35.25 8.89
CA LEU A 242 20.82 35.61 8.38
C LEU A 242 19.85 35.93 9.52
N SER A 243 19.20 37.07 9.38
CA SER A 243 18.11 37.48 10.26
C SER A 243 16.84 36.69 9.98
N ARG A 244 16.37 35.92 10.96
CA ARG A 244 15.15 35.10 10.88
C ARG A 244 14.09 35.60 11.86
N PRO A 245 12.90 36.06 11.40
CA PRO A 245 11.85 36.61 12.27
C PRO A 245 11.42 35.68 13.41
N ARG A 246 11.26 34.37 13.16
CA ARG A 246 10.85 33.40 14.18
C ARG A 246 11.97 33.16 15.20
N HIS A 247 13.23 33.11 14.76
CA HIS A 247 14.39 33.03 15.66
C HIS A 247 14.48 34.25 16.57
N ARG A 248 14.30 35.47 16.03
CA ARG A 248 14.27 36.71 16.83
C ARG A 248 13.14 36.70 17.87
N LYS A 249 11.94 36.28 17.47
CA LYS A 249 10.80 36.15 18.37
C LYS A 249 11.09 35.13 19.48
N ARG A 250 11.63 33.95 19.11
CA ARG A 250 12.01 32.90 20.07
C ARG A 250 13.06 33.40 21.06
N LYS A 251 14.11 34.06 20.58
CA LYS A 251 15.14 34.67 21.42
C LYS A 251 14.59 35.72 22.38
N PHE A 252 13.62 36.53 21.95
CA PHE A 252 12.94 37.47 22.84
C PHE A 252 12.14 36.75 23.92
N LEU A 253 11.37 35.71 23.55
CA LEU A 253 10.60 34.90 24.50
C LEU A 253 11.49 34.18 25.52
N ASP A 254 12.66 33.69 25.10
CA ASP A 254 13.67 33.10 26.00
C ASP A 254 14.21 34.11 27.02
N LEU A 255 14.44 35.36 26.60
CA LEU A 255 14.92 36.42 27.51
C LEU A 255 13.90 36.79 28.58
N VAL A 256 12.61 36.61 28.31
CA VAL A 256 11.52 36.87 29.27
C VAL A 256 11.02 35.59 29.96
N CYS A 257 11.72 34.46 29.79
CA CYS A 257 11.36 33.16 30.35
C CYS A 257 9.91 32.75 30.05
N ASP A 258 9.45 32.98 28.82
CA ASP A 258 8.10 32.63 28.38
C ASP A 258 8.11 31.22 27.75
N ASP A 259 7.22 30.34 28.21
CA ASP A 259 7.13 28.95 27.75
C ASP A 259 6.92 28.83 26.23
N ARG A 260 6.36 29.85 25.58
CA ARG A 260 6.23 29.91 24.11
C ARG A 260 7.58 29.96 23.39
N ALA A 261 8.69 30.22 24.09
CA ALA A 261 10.02 30.08 23.52
C ALA A 261 10.37 28.62 23.15
N HIS A 262 9.68 27.65 23.77
CA HIS A 262 9.83 26.23 23.49
C HIS A 262 8.89 25.71 22.39
N GLU A 263 8.15 26.61 21.72
CA GLU A 263 7.19 26.29 20.66
C GLU A 263 7.86 25.50 19.52
N LEU A 264 7.56 24.20 19.49
CA LEU A 264 7.91 23.28 18.40
C LEU A 264 7.19 23.73 17.15
N ARG A 265 7.82 23.61 15.99
CA ARG A 265 7.09 23.55 14.73
C ARG A 265 7.20 22.17 14.10
N ILE A 266 6.06 21.67 13.63
CA ILE A 266 5.99 20.47 12.80
C ILE A 266 5.67 20.87 11.37
N VAL A 267 6.48 20.43 10.41
CA VAL A 267 6.30 20.68 8.98
C VAL A 267 6.07 19.35 8.26
N VAL A 268 4.93 19.20 7.61
CA VAL A 268 4.69 18.09 6.67
C VAL A 268 5.16 18.54 5.29
N GLY A 269 6.11 17.82 4.67
CA GLY A 269 6.75 18.27 3.44
C GLY A 269 7.48 17.18 2.67
N ARG A 270 8.12 17.54 1.55
CA ARG A 270 8.95 16.62 0.75
C ARG A 270 10.35 16.54 1.37
N LEU A 271 10.85 15.34 1.61
CA LEU A 271 12.24 15.16 2.04
C LEU A 271 13.08 14.66 0.87
N GLY A 272 14.28 15.21 0.72
CA GLY A 272 15.30 14.69 -0.18
C GLY A 272 16.07 13.56 0.48
N SER A 273 16.11 12.40 -0.15
CA SER A 273 16.89 11.23 0.28
C SER A 273 18.07 11.01 -0.67
N GLY A 274 19.28 10.90 -0.14
CA GLY A 274 20.46 10.61 -0.95
C GLY A 274 21.64 10.08 -0.11
N ASP A 275 22.64 9.52 -0.77
CA ASP A 275 23.81 8.91 -0.10
C ASP A 275 24.94 9.93 0.16
N THR A 276 24.69 11.22 -0.12
CA THR A 276 25.64 12.32 0.12
C THR A 276 25.16 13.24 1.24
N VAL A 277 26.01 13.46 2.24
CA VAL A 277 25.72 14.45 3.29
C VAL A 277 25.77 15.85 2.68
N MET A 278 24.63 16.51 2.56
CA MET A 278 24.55 17.88 2.03
C MET A 278 25.28 18.86 2.96
N LYS A 279 26.40 19.42 2.50
CA LYS A 279 27.26 20.39 3.22
C LYS A 279 27.47 21.70 2.45
N SER A 280 26.63 21.99 1.47
CA SER A 280 26.73 23.17 0.60
C SER A 280 25.43 23.93 0.67
N GLY A 281 25.46 25.15 1.22
CA GLY A 281 24.27 25.98 1.35
C GLY A 281 23.68 26.38 -0.02
N LEU A 282 24.54 26.61 -1.01
CA LEU A 282 24.12 26.92 -2.39
C LEU A 282 23.46 25.71 -3.06
N ASP A 283 24.06 24.53 -2.98
CA ASP A 283 23.47 23.33 -3.59
C ASP A 283 22.17 22.92 -2.87
N ARG A 284 22.14 23.06 -1.54
CA ARG A 284 20.92 22.88 -0.73
C ARG A 284 19.79 23.75 -1.27
N ASP A 285 20.01 25.06 -1.40
CA ASP A 285 18.96 25.99 -1.82
C ASP A 285 18.53 25.74 -3.26
N HIS A 286 19.49 25.43 -4.14
CA HIS A 286 19.22 25.07 -5.53
C HIS A 286 18.35 23.81 -5.63
N ILE A 287 18.77 22.70 -5.04
CA ILE A 287 18.05 21.42 -5.09
C ILE A 287 16.70 21.52 -4.37
N ALA A 288 16.66 22.19 -3.21
CA ALA A 288 15.40 22.39 -2.49
C ALA A 288 14.41 23.24 -3.28
N GLY A 289 14.88 24.27 -3.99
CA GLY A 289 14.06 25.10 -4.88
C GLY A 289 13.51 24.32 -6.09
N GLU A 290 14.35 23.51 -6.74
CA GLU A 290 13.93 22.71 -7.89
C GLU A 290 12.93 21.61 -7.52
N GLN A 291 13.16 20.91 -6.41
CA GLN A 291 12.39 19.71 -6.03
C GLN A 291 11.29 19.99 -4.99
N GLY A 292 11.26 21.21 -4.43
CA GLY A 292 10.33 21.60 -3.37
C GLY A 292 10.60 20.90 -2.04
N LEU A 293 11.87 20.74 -1.66
CA LEU A 293 12.28 20.02 -0.46
C LEU A 293 12.24 20.91 0.79
N VAL A 294 11.93 20.31 1.93
CA VAL A 294 12.00 20.97 3.25
C VAL A 294 13.13 20.46 4.12
N ALA A 295 13.71 19.30 3.80
CA ALA A 295 14.86 18.72 4.50
C ALA A 295 15.59 17.69 3.64
N PHE A 296 16.82 17.38 4.04
CA PHE A 296 17.70 16.36 3.46
C PHE A 296 18.04 15.30 4.50
N GLU A 297 17.88 14.04 4.12
CA GLU A 297 18.21 12.85 4.92
C GLU A 297 18.79 11.75 4.01
N MET A 298 19.19 10.60 4.56
CA MET A 298 20.01 9.63 3.81
C MET A 298 19.44 8.20 3.76
N GLU A 299 18.28 7.92 4.36
CA GLU A 299 17.79 6.55 4.53
C GLU A 299 16.39 6.32 3.96
N GLY A 300 15.55 7.37 3.93
CA GLY A 300 14.11 7.29 3.68
C GLY A 300 13.76 6.55 2.40
N ALA A 301 14.47 6.81 1.30
CA ALA A 301 14.22 6.13 0.03
C ALA A 301 14.50 4.62 0.08
N GLY A 302 15.44 4.18 0.92
CA GLY A 302 15.73 2.76 1.09
C GLY A 302 14.63 2.01 1.82
N ILE A 303 13.82 2.68 2.66
CA ILE A 303 12.77 2.04 3.47
C ILE A 303 11.39 2.15 2.81
N TRP A 304 11.20 3.17 1.98
CA TRP A 304 9.88 3.64 1.52
C TRP A 304 9.01 2.58 0.84
N ASP A 305 9.62 1.70 0.04
CA ASP A 305 8.88 0.67 -0.73
C ASP A 305 8.72 -0.66 0.03
N HIS A 306 9.29 -0.80 1.24
CA HIS A 306 9.24 -2.05 2.00
C HIS A 306 8.07 -2.12 2.99
N PHE A 307 7.65 -0.97 3.54
CA PHE A 307 6.60 -0.86 4.55
C PHE A 307 5.71 0.37 4.28
N PRO A 308 4.44 0.37 4.72
CA PRO A 308 3.77 1.62 5.04
C PRO A 308 4.67 2.38 6.04
N CYS A 309 5.18 3.56 5.65
CA CYS A 309 6.16 4.24 6.47
C CYS A 309 5.94 5.75 6.58
N ILE A 310 6.43 6.30 7.68
CA ILE A 310 6.52 7.75 7.92
C ILE A 310 7.98 8.04 8.25
N VAL A 311 8.59 9.00 7.54
CA VAL A 311 9.89 9.55 7.92
C VAL A 311 9.62 10.75 8.83
N ALA A 312 10.03 10.64 10.09
CA ALA A 312 9.89 11.67 11.11
C ALA A 312 11.29 12.09 11.57
N LYS A 313 11.76 13.23 11.08
CA LYS A 313 13.12 13.72 11.33
C LYS A 313 13.08 15.07 12.02
N ALA A 314 14.07 15.41 12.83
CA ALA A 314 14.24 16.76 13.37
C ALA A 314 15.50 17.42 12.81
N ALA A 315 15.44 18.73 12.57
CA ALA A 315 16.60 19.44 12.03
C ALA A 315 17.69 19.60 13.09
N CYS A 316 18.88 19.03 12.84
CA CYS A 316 20.07 19.22 13.68
C CYS A 316 21.09 20.18 13.06
N ASP A 317 20.98 20.44 11.76
CA ASP A 317 21.77 21.39 10.99
C ASP A 317 20.95 21.96 9.82
N TYR A 318 21.52 22.91 9.09
CA TYR A 318 20.87 23.55 7.93
C TYR A 318 21.37 23.03 6.59
N ALA A 319 21.90 21.81 6.53
CA ALA A 319 22.43 21.21 5.30
C ALA A 319 23.49 22.10 4.59
N ASP A 320 24.35 22.78 5.36
CA ASP A 320 25.42 23.64 4.86
C ASP A 320 26.79 23.25 5.45
N SER A 321 27.80 24.09 5.24
CA SER A 321 29.16 23.85 5.72
C SER A 321 29.36 24.14 7.21
N HIS A 322 28.42 24.79 7.88
CA HIS A 322 28.54 25.25 9.28
C HIS A 322 27.88 24.29 10.28
N LYS A 323 27.73 23.01 9.89
CA LYS A 323 27.09 22.00 10.74
C LYS A 323 27.78 21.89 12.10
N ASN A 324 26.98 21.79 13.14
CA ASN A 324 27.47 21.51 14.49
C ASN A 324 26.72 20.32 15.09
N LYS A 325 27.38 19.60 16.00
CA LYS A 325 26.78 18.40 16.64
C LYS A 325 25.95 18.72 17.88
N LYS A 326 25.94 19.99 18.34
CA LYS A 326 25.33 20.37 19.63
C LYS A 326 23.82 20.12 19.65
N TYR A 327 23.15 20.25 18.51
CA TYR A 327 21.71 19.98 18.39
C TYR A 327 21.34 18.52 18.19
N GLN A 328 22.27 17.60 17.92
CA GLN A 328 21.93 16.23 17.51
C GLN A 328 21.10 15.49 18.56
N ASN A 329 21.50 15.52 19.84
CA ASN A 329 20.78 14.83 20.90
C ASN A 329 19.37 15.41 21.09
N PHE A 330 19.26 16.74 21.15
CA PHE A 330 17.96 17.41 21.29
C PHE A 330 17.03 17.12 20.10
N ALA A 331 17.55 17.21 18.87
CA ALA A 331 16.79 16.91 17.66
C ALA A 331 16.38 15.43 17.65
N ALA A 332 17.27 14.50 17.98
CA ALA A 332 16.97 13.08 18.10
C ALA A 332 15.83 12.82 19.11
N ALA A 333 15.88 13.45 20.28
CA ALA A 333 14.80 13.36 21.28
C ALA A 333 13.48 13.94 20.75
N ARG A 334 13.52 15.05 20.01
CA ARG A 334 12.31 15.65 19.42
C ARG A 334 11.70 14.77 18.34
N ALA A 335 12.54 14.14 17.50
CA ALA A 335 12.10 13.17 16.49
C ALA A 335 11.52 11.91 17.14
N ALA A 336 12.15 11.39 18.20
CA ALA A 336 11.64 10.26 18.97
C ALA A 336 10.28 10.57 19.64
N ALA A 337 10.15 11.76 20.25
CA ALA A 337 8.91 12.23 20.83
C ALA A 337 7.80 12.37 19.78
N ALA A 338 8.12 12.95 18.62
CA ALA A 338 7.18 13.08 17.52
C ALA A 338 6.78 11.71 16.98
N SER A 339 7.71 10.76 16.88
CA SER A 339 7.44 9.39 16.44
C SER A 339 6.42 8.72 17.35
N LYS A 340 6.57 8.83 18.68
CA LYS A 340 5.56 8.33 19.63
C LYS A 340 4.22 9.04 19.49
N ALA A 341 4.21 10.37 19.37
CA ALA A 341 2.97 11.13 19.19
C ALA A 341 2.23 10.75 17.90
N ILE A 342 2.97 10.51 16.81
CA ILE A 342 2.44 10.01 15.54
C ILE A 342 1.81 8.62 15.74
N LEU A 343 2.47 7.72 16.48
CA LEU A 343 1.95 6.38 16.76
C LEU A 343 0.68 6.40 17.61
N GLU A 344 0.59 7.29 18.59
CA GLU A 344 -0.63 7.49 19.40
C GLU A 344 -1.81 7.99 18.54
N ALA A 345 -1.52 8.82 17.54
CA ALA A 345 -2.52 9.32 16.58
C ALA A 345 -2.82 8.33 15.44
N PHE A 346 -1.91 7.39 15.15
CA PHE A 346 -2.10 6.38 14.12
C PHE A 346 -3.25 5.43 14.52
N PRO A 347 -4.22 5.15 13.64
CA PRO A 347 -5.38 4.34 13.97
C PRO A 347 -4.96 2.92 14.39
N CYS A 348 -5.51 2.43 15.49
CA CYS A 348 -5.30 1.06 15.89
C CYS A 348 -6.34 0.18 15.20
N ILE A 349 -5.90 -0.60 14.22
CA ILE A 349 -6.77 -1.48 13.42
C ILE A 349 -7.07 -2.78 14.20
N ASP A 350 -6.23 -3.16 15.17
CA ASP A 350 -6.32 -4.47 15.86
C ASP A 350 -6.26 -4.44 17.42
N CYS A 351 -6.27 -3.27 18.10
CA CYS A 351 -6.30 -3.27 19.57
C CYS A 351 -7.73 -3.24 20.14
N PRO A 352 -8.09 -4.16 21.06
CA PRO A 352 -9.25 -3.96 21.91
C PRO A 352 -9.04 -2.70 22.79
N PRO A 353 -10.11 -1.93 23.11
CA PRO A 353 -9.96 -0.76 23.98
C PRO A 353 -9.46 -1.20 25.36
N GLN A 354 -8.28 -0.69 25.75
CA GLN A 354 -7.74 -0.85 27.10
C GLN A 354 -8.31 0.24 28.01
N SER A 355 -8.85 -0.17 29.16
CA SER A 355 -9.25 0.70 30.26
C SER A 355 -8.02 1.42 30.80
N LYS A 356 -8.10 2.75 30.93
CA LYS A 356 -7.10 3.56 31.64
C LYS A 356 -7.00 3.08 33.10
N HIS A 357 -6.05 2.20 33.40
CA HIS A 357 -5.59 2.00 34.77
C HIS A 357 -4.72 3.21 35.15
N ALA A 358 -5.37 4.24 35.67
CA ALA A 358 -4.67 5.27 36.42
C ALA A 358 -4.13 4.64 37.71
N LYS A 359 -2.81 4.47 37.80
CA LYS A 359 -2.13 4.34 39.09
C LYS A 359 -2.28 5.70 39.79
N ARG A 360 -3.13 5.76 40.81
CA ARG A 360 -3.21 6.88 41.74
C ARG A 360 -2.59 6.40 43.05
N SER A 361 -1.35 6.79 43.30
CA SER A 361 -0.76 6.74 44.63
C SER A 361 -1.23 7.96 45.44
N ASP A 362 -1.50 7.68 46.70
CA ASP A 362 -2.07 8.54 47.74
C ASP A 362 -1.52 9.97 47.81
N VAL A 363 -2.42 10.96 47.73
CA VAL A 363 -2.34 12.20 48.52
C VAL A 363 -3.77 12.65 48.86
N VAL A 364 -4.01 12.81 50.17
CA VAL A 364 -5.22 13.31 50.82
C VAL A 364 -5.46 14.78 50.46
N SER A 365 -6.68 15.15 50.06
CA SER A 365 -7.47 16.23 50.70
C SER A 365 -8.65 16.68 49.82
N SER A 366 -9.84 16.64 50.43
CA SER A 366 -11.07 17.42 50.24
C SER A 366 -11.26 18.30 48.99
N THR A 367 -12.35 18.07 48.24
CA THR A 367 -13.58 18.91 48.27
C THR A 367 -14.63 18.39 47.30
N GLU A 368 -15.89 18.56 47.69
CA GLU A 368 -17.13 18.07 47.09
C GLU A 368 -17.61 18.89 45.88
N ALA A 369 -18.63 18.33 45.21
CA ALA A 369 -19.50 18.91 44.15
C ALA A 369 -18.82 18.99 42.77
N VAL A 370 -19.34 18.39 41.69
CA VAL A 370 -20.73 18.38 41.23
C VAL A 370 -21.02 17.06 40.49
N SER A 371 -22.10 16.41 40.90
CA SER A 371 -22.74 15.30 40.21
C SER A 371 -23.63 15.80 39.07
N ASN A 372 -23.87 14.88 38.13
CA ASN A 372 -25.01 14.83 37.20
C ASN A 372 -24.95 15.76 35.97
N ILE A 373 -24.63 15.17 34.82
CA ILE A 373 -25.52 15.03 33.65
C ILE A 373 -24.80 14.08 32.69
N GLN A 374 -25.31 12.85 32.50
CA GLN A 374 -25.31 12.09 31.24
C GLN A 374 -25.88 10.68 31.46
N SER A 375 -27.18 10.54 31.28
CA SER A 375 -27.84 9.27 30.98
C SER A 375 -28.84 9.49 29.86
N ALA A 376 -28.44 9.23 28.61
CA ALA A 376 -29.34 9.03 27.47
C ALA A 376 -28.60 8.51 26.22
N THR A 377 -28.07 7.28 26.28
CA THR A 377 -28.04 6.28 25.18
C THR A 377 -27.39 5.02 25.74
N GLY A 378 -28.19 4.09 26.25
CA GLY A 378 -27.70 2.79 26.68
C GLY A 378 -27.32 1.94 25.47
N ARG A 379 -26.03 1.94 25.09
CA ARG A 379 -25.43 0.84 24.31
C ARG A 379 -24.48 0.11 25.25
N ASP A 380 -24.73 -1.19 25.43
CA ASP A 380 -23.86 -2.06 26.23
C ASP A 380 -22.44 -2.05 25.64
N PRO A 381 -21.43 -1.54 26.37
CA PRO A 381 -20.05 -1.47 25.87
C PRO A 381 -19.46 -2.83 25.48
N ALA A 382 -19.97 -3.94 26.05
CA ALA A 382 -19.52 -5.28 25.73
C ALA A 382 -20.03 -5.75 24.35
N LEU A 383 -21.28 -5.41 24.03
CA LEU A 383 -21.89 -5.72 22.73
C LEU A 383 -21.19 -4.96 21.60
N GLU A 384 -20.91 -3.68 21.80
CA GLU A 384 -20.19 -2.84 20.82
C GLU A 384 -18.74 -3.29 20.59
N LYS A 385 -18.12 -3.94 21.60
CA LYS A 385 -16.79 -4.55 21.47
C LYS A 385 -16.84 -5.89 20.72
N SER A 386 -17.86 -6.72 20.98
CA SER A 386 -18.08 -7.98 20.25
C SER A 386 -18.32 -7.74 18.77
N ARG A 387 -19.19 -6.77 18.46
CA ARG A 387 -19.51 -6.33 17.11
C ARG A 387 -18.30 -5.85 16.32
N ARG A 388 -17.45 -5.00 16.90
CA ARG A 388 -16.22 -4.53 16.23
C ARG A 388 -15.27 -5.66 15.86
N LYS A 389 -15.04 -6.61 16.77
CA LYS A 389 -14.19 -7.76 16.49
C LYS A 389 -14.74 -8.67 15.40
N LEU A 390 -16.06 -8.83 15.34
CA LEU A 390 -16.71 -9.59 14.27
C LEU A 390 -16.53 -8.88 12.92
N LEU A 391 -16.69 -7.55 12.87
CA LEU A 391 -16.43 -6.77 11.65
C LEU A 391 -14.97 -6.89 11.21
N GLU A 392 -14.02 -6.75 12.13
CA GLU A 392 -12.58 -6.95 11.87
C GLU A 392 -12.30 -8.36 11.33
N LEU A 393 -12.94 -9.39 11.91
CA LEU A 393 -12.77 -10.78 11.47
C LEU A 393 -13.24 -11.01 10.02
N LEU A 394 -14.34 -10.37 9.62
CA LEU A 394 -14.97 -10.54 8.31
C LEU A 394 -14.38 -9.61 7.24
N ALA A 395 -13.54 -8.64 7.62
CA ALA A 395 -13.05 -7.60 6.73
C ALA A 395 -12.26 -8.15 5.53
N ALA A 396 -12.56 -7.60 4.35
CA ALA A 396 -11.91 -7.92 3.08
C ALA A 396 -11.82 -6.69 2.18
N ASP A 397 -10.74 -6.57 1.41
CA ASP A 397 -10.49 -5.46 0.46
C ASP A 397 -11.26 -5.64 -0.87
N HIS A 398 -12.58 -5.78 -0.75
CA HIS A 398 -13.49 -6.00 -1.87
C HIS A 398 -13.44 -4.86 -2.90
N GLU A 399 -13.18 -3.61 -2.49
CA GLU A 399 -13.10 -2.47 -3.41
C GLU A 399 -11.88 -2.55 -4.33
N THR A 400 -10.68 -2.83 -3.80
CA THR A 400 -9.48 -3.04 -4.65
C THR A 400 -9.65 -4.26 -5.56
N HIS A 401 -10.24 -5.35 -5.05
CA HIS A 401 -10.50 -6.56 -5.84
C HIS A 401 -11.39 -6.29 -7.06
N LYS A 402 -12.46 -5.51 -6.90
CA LYS A 402 -13.32 -5.04 -7.99
C LYS A 402 -12.57 -4.07 -8.91
N ASN A 403 -11.87 -3.10 -8.34
CA ASN A 403 -11.26 -1.98 -9.05
C ASN A 403 -10.05 -2.38 -9.91
N PHE A 404 -9.51 -3.59 -9.72
CA PHE A 404 -8.51 -4.20 -10.61
C PHE A 404 -9.01 -4.34 -12.06
N ASN A 405 -10.31 -4.57 -12.25
CA ASN A 405 -10.91 -4.68 -13.58
C ASN A 405 -11.11 -3.27 -14.18
N PRO A 406 -10.87 -3.02 -15.48
CA PRO A 406 -11.08 -1.69 -16.05
C PRO A 406 -12.56 -1.26 -16.02
N LYS A 407 -12.81 0.05 -16.04
CA LYS A 407 -14.17 0.59 -16.25
C LYS A 407 -14.65 0.26 -17.66
N ARG A 408 -15.97 0.11 -17.83
CA ARG A 408 -16.57 -0.06 -19.16
C ARG A 408 -16.32 1.14 -20.07
N VAL A 409 -16.32 0.90 -21.37
CA VAL A 409 -16.41 1.97 -22.36
C VAL A 409 -17.88 2.41 -22.45
N PRO A 410 -18.18 3.72 -22.54
CA PRO A 410 -19.56 4.17 -22.67
C PRO A 410 -20.27 3.52 -23.85
N GLY A 411 -21.49 3.02 -23.62
CA GLY A 411 -22.29 2.31 -24.62
C GLY A 411 -22.05 0.80 -24.71
N THR A 412 -21.21 0.22 -23.85
CA THR A 412 -21.03 -1.23 -23.73
C THR A 412 -21.79 -1.81 -22.53
N CYS A 413 -21.96 -3.14 -22.53
CA CYS A 413 -22.77 -3.93 -21.61
C CYS A 413 -24.29 -3.75 -21.79
N GLU A 414 -24.74 -3.08 -22.86
CA GLU A 414 -26.14 -2.78 -23.11
C GLU A 414 -26.94 -4.01 -23.52
N TRP A 415 -26.30 -4.97 -24.21
CA TRP A 415 -26.90 -6.27 -24.54
C TRP A 415 -27.46 -6.97 -23.27
N PHE A 416 -26.72 -6.88 -22.15
CA PHE A 416 -27.13 -7.50 -20.89
C PHE A 416 -28.26 -6.70 -20.22
N LEU A 417 -28.15 -5.38 -20.20
CA LEU A 417 -29.17 -4.50 -19.61
C LEU A 417 -30.52 -4.57 -20.35
N LYS A 418 -30.48 -4.95 -21.63
CA LYS A 418 -31.66 -5.18 -22.45
C LYS A 418 -32.23 -6.59 -22.36
N ASP A 419 -31.47 -7.54 -21.83
CA ASP A 419 -31.90 -8.93 -21.73
C ASP A 419 -33.12 -9.05 -20.80
N GLN A 420 -34.15 -9.73 -21.30
CA GLN A 420 -35.41 -9.88 -20.59
C GLN A 420 -35.23 -10.65 -19.27
N ARG A 421 -34.34 -11.64 -19.22
CA ARG A 421 -34.07 -12.44 -18.01
C ARG A 421 -33.45 -11.59 -16.91
N TYR A 422 -32.55 -10.67 -17.28
CA TYR A 422 -31.96 -9.72 -16.34
C TYR A 422 -33.02 -8.76 -15.78
N ARG A 423 -33.90 -8.22 -16.64
CA ARG A 423 -34.99 -7.34 -16.18
C ARG A 423 -35.97 -8.05 -15.27
N GLU A 424 -36.38 -9.27 -15.62
CA GLU A 424 -37.25 -10.11 -14.78
C GLU A 424 -36.60 -10.42 -13.43
N TRP A 425 -35.30 -10.73 -13.41
CA TRP A 425 -34.54 -10.93 -12.17
C TRP A 425 -34.43 -9.65 -11.34
N LEU A 426 -34.21 -8.50 -11.99
CA LEU A 426 -34.10 -7.20 -11.33
C LEU A 426 -35.43 -6.79 -10.68
N GLU A 427 -36.55 -7.02 -11.36
CA GLU A 427 -37.91 -6.68 -10.91
C GLU A 427 -38.51 -7.70 -9.94
N SER A 428 -38.00 -8.94 -9.90
CA SER A 428 -38.46 -9.99 -8.99
C SER A 428 -38.47 -9.53 -7.53
N THR A 429 -39.52 -9.81 -6.77
CA THR A 429 -39.60 -9.50 -5.34
C THR A 429 -39.21 -10.67 -4.43
N THR A 430 -38.90 -11.83 -5.03
CA THR A 430 -38.50 -13.04 -4.33
C THR A 430 -37.01 -13.30 -4.53
N SER A 431 -36.41 -14.06 -3.62
CA SER A 431 -35.03 -14.52 -3.80
C SER A 431 -34.87 -15.23 -5.15
N SER A 432 -33.86 -14.84 -5.93
CA SER A 432 -33.60 -15.40 -7.26
C SER A 432 -32.12 -15.32 -7.65
N ILE A 433 -31.69 -16.27 -8.48
CA ILE A 433 -30.34 -16.33 -9.03
C ILE A 433 -30.35 -16.05 -10.53
N ILE A 434 -29.33 -15.32 -11.00
CA ILE A 434 -29.01 -15.17 -12.41
C ILE A 434 -27.54 -15.55 -12.63
N TRP A 435 -27.30 -16.37 -13.64
CA TRP A 435 -25.95 -16.85 -13.96
C TRP A 435 -25.52 -16.35 -15.33
N VAL A 436 -24.39 -15.65 -15.38
CA VAL A 436 -23.77 -15.13 -16.59
C VAL A 436 -22.53 -15.94 -16.92
N SER A 437 -22.61 -16.76 -17.97
CA SER A 437 -21.47 -17.57 -18.42
C SER A 437 -20.90 -17.05 -19.72
N ALA A 438 -19.58 -17.04 -19.83
CA ALA A 438 -18.90 -16.63 -21.06
C ALA A 438 -17.49 -17.22 -21.14
N GLY A 439 -16.92 -17.24 -22.34
CA GLY A 439 -15.51 -17.56 -22.55
C GLY A 439 -14.53 -16.62 -21.81
N PRO A 440 -13.24 -16.98 -21.78
CA PRO A 440 -12.20 -16.11 -21.22
C PRO A 440 -12.13 -14.79 -21.99
N GLY A 441 -11.88 -13.69 -21.24
CA GLY A 441 -11.72 -12.35 -21.82
C GLY A 441 -12.92 -11.84 -22.63
N CYS A 442 -14.13 -12.26 -22.28
CA CYS A 442 -15.37 -11.78 -22.89
C CYS A 442 -16.05 -10.63 -22.11
N GLY A 443 -15.38 -10.09 -21.08
CA GLY A 443 -15.84 -8.90 -20.35
C GLY A 443 -16.76 -9.14 -19.15
N LYS A 444 -16.90 -10.39 -18.65
CA LYS A 444 -17.74 -10.74 -17.48
C LYS A 444 -17.43 -9.89 -16.23
N SER A 445 -16.16 -9.78 -15.85
CA SER A 445 -15.76 -9.00 -14.68
C SER A 445 -15.96 -7.50 -14.86
N VAL A 446 -15.85 -7.01 -16.11
CA VAL A 446 -16.18 -5.61 -16.46
C VAL A 446 -17.70 -5.38 -16.36
N LEU A 447 -18.52 -6.34 -16.79
CA LEU A 447 -19.97 -6.31 -16.61
C LEU A 447 -20.33 -6.30 -15.11
N ALA A 448 -19.81 -7.24 -14.31
CA ALA A 448 -20.05 -7.29 -12.88
C ALA A 448 -19.67 -5.98 -12.18
N ARG A 449 -18.47 -5.44 -12.47
CA ARG A 449 -18.03 -4.13 -11.99
C ARG A 449 -18.99 -3.01 -12.40
N THR A 450 -19.41 -2.99 -13.66
CA THR A 450 -20.32 -1.96 -14.20
C THR A 450 -21.64 -1.96 -13.45
N LEU A 451 -22.24 -3.14 -13.26
CA LEU A 451 -23.52 -3.29 -12.58
C LEU A 451 -23.45 -2.73 -11.14
N ILE A 452 -22.30 -2.89 -10.48
CA ILE A 452 -22.04 -2.36 -9.14
C ILE A 452 -21.80 -0.85 -9.16
N ASP A 453 -20.83 -0.37 -9.96
CA ASP A 453 -20.39 1.04 -9.98
C ASP A 453 -21.50 1.99 -10.42
N ASP A 454 -22.33 1.56 -11.38
CA ASP A 454 -23.39 2.38 -11.96
C ASP A 454 -24.75 2.18 -11.27
N GLY A 455 -24.81 1.37 -10.21
CA GLY A 455 -26.03 1.15 -9.43
C GLY A 455 -27.14 0.39 -10.17
N LEU A 456 -26.79 -0.45 -11.13
CA LEU A 456 -27.71 -1.17 -12.02
C LEU A 456 -28.15 -2.53 -11.45
N LEU A 457 -28.14 -2.69 -10.14
CA LEU A 457 -28.51 -3.94 -9.46
C LEU A 457 -29.78 -3.78 -8.60
N SER A 458 -30.44 -2.64 -8.69
CA SER A 458 -31.69 -2.38 -7.97
C SER A 458 -32.57 -1.40 -8.74
N THR A 459 -33.88 -1.61 -8.66
CA THR A 459 -34.90 -0.62 -9.07
C THR A 459 -35.09 0.49 -8.03
N ASN A 460 -34.72 0.23 -6.77
CA ASN A 460 -34.85 1.15 -5.64
C ASN A 460 -33.53 1.19 -4.83
N PRO A 461 -32.57 2.05 -5.21
CA PRO A 461 -31.25 2.13 -4.56
C PRO A 461 -31.31 2.40 -3.05
N THR A 462 -32.37 3.09 -2.61
CA THR A 462 -32.61 3.40 -1.20
C THR A 462 -33.19 2.23 -0.41
N SER A 463 -33.49 1.09 -1.03
CA SER A 463 -34.05 -0.11 -0.38
C SER A 463 -33.35 -1.40 -0.84
N THR A 464 -32.12 -1.31 -1.34
CA THR A 464 -31.32 -2.48 -1.70
C THR A 464 -29.89 -2.30 -1.21
N THR A 465 -29.31 -3.39 -0.72
CA THR A 465 -27.91 -3.50 -0.32
C THR A 465 -27.18 -4.37 -1.31
N VAL A 466 -26.25 -3.76 -2.05
CA VAL A 466 -25.42 -4.48 -3.01
C VAL A 466 -24.11 -4.85 -2.32
N CYS A 467 -23.81 -6.15 -2.33
CA CYS A 467 -22.59 -6.76 -1.84
C CYS A 467 -21.90 -7.49 -2.99
N TYR A 468 -20.57 -7.59 -2.95
CA TYR A 468 -19.85 -8.26 -4.04
C TYR A 468 -18.55 -8.91 -3.61
N PHE A 469 -18.14 -9.91 -4.38
CA PHE A 469 -16.84 -10.56 -4.28
C PHE A 469 -16.35 -10.99 -5.66
N PHE A 470 -15.05 -10.83 -5.89
CA PHE A 470 -14.39 -11.17 -7.16
C PHE A 470 -13.35 -12.25 -6.87
N PHE A 471 -13.63 -13.49 -7.26
CA PHE A 471 -12.64 -14.56 -7.20
C PHE A 471 -11.44 -14.21 -8.09
N LYS A 472 -10.26 -14.72 -7.72
CA LYS A 472 -9.06 -14.61 -8.54
C LYS A 472 -8.15 -15.81 -8.31
N ASP A 473 -7.98 -16.64 -9.32
CA ASP A 473 -7.06 -17.78 -9.26
C ASP A 473 -5.62 -17.29 -9.11
N GLY A 474 -4.85 -18.00 -8.27
CA GLY A 474 -3.50 -17.58 -7.86
C GLY A 474 -3.41 -16.54 -6.74
N ASP A 475 -4.54 -15.98 -6.24
CA ASP A 475 -4.57 -15.13 -5.05
C ASP A 475 -5.21 -15.87 -3.87
N GLU A 476 -4.38 -16.32 -2.91
CA GLU A 476 -4.83 -17.17 -1.79
C GLU A 476 -5.98 -16.59 -0.97
N ARG A 477 -6.17 -15.26 -0.98
CA ARG A 477 -7.25 -14.58 -0.24
C ARG A 477 -8.56 -14.49 -1.05
N ARG A 478 -8.54 -14.94 -2.31
CA ARG A 478 -9.63 -14.77 -3.28
C ARG A 478 -9.99 -16.06 -4.00
N ILE A 479 -9.63 -17.21 -3.45
CA ILE A 479 -9.93 -18.53 -4.04
C ILE A 479 -10.88 -19.37 -3.19
N ASN A 480 -11.12 -19.01 -1.91
CA ASN A 480 -11.98 -19.81 -1.03
C ASN A 480 -13.40 -19.25 -0.93
N SER A 481 -14.38 -20.14 -0.79
CA SER A 481 -15.80 -19.79 -0.66
C SER A 481 -16.11 -18.99 0.62
N TYR A 482 -15.40 -19.28 1.72
CA TYR A 482 -15.58 -18.58 2.99
C TYR A 482 -15.03 -17.13 2.96
N ASP A 483 -14.04 -16.83 2.11
CA ASP A 483 -13.57 -15.45 1.90
C ASP A 483 -14.68 -14.62 1.21
N ALA A 484 -15.40 -15.22 0.26
CA ALA A 484 -16.52 -14.58 -0.41
C ALA A 484 -17.65 -14.22 0.56
N LEU A 485 -18.11 -15.18 1.37
CA LEU A 485 -19.17 -14.92 2.35
C LEU A 485 -18.73 -13.98 3.47
N SER A 486 -17.49 -14.06 3.93
CA SER A 486 -16.95 -13.12 4.92
C SER A 486 -16.99 -11.70 4.39
N SER A 487 -16.50 -11.47 3.17
CA SER A 487 -16.54 -10.18 2.49
C SER A 487 -17.96 -9.65 2.31
N ILE A 488 -18.90 -10.52 1.92
CA ILE A 488 -20.31 -10.16 1.73
C ILE A 488 -20.94 -9.75 3.07
N LEU A 489 -20.77 -10.54 4.12
CA LEU A 489 -21.30 -10.22 5.45
C LEU A 489 -20.71 -8.94 6.03
N HIS A 490 -19.41 -8.72 5.82
CA HIS A 490 -18.78 -7.45 6.19
C HIS A 490 -19.46 -6.26 5.49
N GLN A 491 -19.74 -6.36 4.19
CA GLN A 491 -20.48 -5.32 3.45
C GLN A 491 -21.91 -5.14 3.94
N VAL A 492 -22.60 -6.21 4.35
CA VAL A 492 -23.95 -6.12 4.95
C VAL A 492 -23.88 -5.36 6.28
N PHE A 493 -22.92 -5.68 7.16
CA PHE A 493 -22.85 -5.16 8.52
C PHE A 493 -22.25 -3.76 8.65
N THR A 494 -21.50 -3.29 7.65
CA THR A 494 -20.86 -1.96 7.64
C THR A 494 -21.78 -0.84 7.16
N ARG A 495 -22.95 -1.14 6.62
CA ARG A 495 -23.92 -0.10 6.22
C ARG A 495 -24.75 0.36 7.42
N ASP A 496 -24.88 1.69 7.56
CA ASP A 496 -25.43 2.42 8.73
C ASP A 496 -26.77 1.92 9.29
N GLN A 497 -27.58 1.22 8.49
CA GLN A 497 -28.93 0.77 8.88
C GLN A 497 -29.00 -0.68 9.36
N TYR A 498 -27.89 -1.43 9.26
CA TYR A 498 -27.84 -2.85 9.61
C TYR A 498 -27.04 -3.14 10.88
N GLU A 499 -26.85 -2.12 11.74
CA GLU A 499 -26.28 -2.30 13.08
C GLU A 499 -27.02 -3.40 13.87
N SER A 500 -28.33 -3.51 13.67
CA SER A 500 -29.20 -4.52 14.31
C SER A 500 -29.01 -5.93 13.75
N LEU A 501 -28.59 -6.10 12.49
CA LEU A 501 -28.42 -7.42 11.89
C LEU A 501 -27.17 -8.13 12.38
N VAL A 502 -26.20 -7.40 12.91
CA VAL A 502 -24.99 -7.98 13.51
C VAL A 502 -25.34 -8.96 14.64
N PHE A 503 -26.47 -8.76 15.31
CA PHE A 503 -26.95 -9.68 16.34
C PHE A 503 -27.12 -11.13 15.84
N HIS A 504 -27.45 -11.33 14.55
CA HIS A 504 -27.56 -12.68 13.98
C HIS A 504 -26.22 -13.42 13.95
N ALA A 505 -25.12 -12.68 13.89
CA ALA A 505 -23.78 -13.24 13.92
C ALA A 505 -23.22 -13.37 15.34
N ASP A 506 -23.80 -12.70 16.35
CA ASP A 506 -23.28 -12.72 17.73
C ASP A 506 -23.25 -14.12 18.34
N HIS A 507 -24.31 -14.90 18.18
CA HIS A 507 -24.36 -16.27 18.71
C HIS A 507 -23.29 -17.16 18.07
N ALA A 508 -23.17 -17.08 16.74
CA ALA A 508 -22.15 -17.82 16.01
C ALA A 508 -20.73 -17.37 16.40
N TYR A 509 -20.51 -16.06 16.56
CA TYR A 509 -19.22 -15.51 16.95
C TYR A 509 -18.84 -15.90 18.40
N LYS A 510 -19.80 -15.94 19.33
CA LYS A 510 -19.57 -16.42 20.70
C LYS A 510 -19.16 -17.89 20.74
N ASN A 511 -19.72 -18.71 19.85
CA ASN A 511 -19.44 -20.15 19.82
C ASN A 511 -18.14 -20.49 19.08
N TYR A 512 -17.89 -19.86 17.93
CA TYR A 512 -16.78 -20.20 17.04
C TYR A 512 -15.57 -19.24 17.15
N GLY A 513 -15.75 -18.05 17.72
CA GLY A 513 -14.70 -17.03 17.82
C GLY A 513 -14.09 -16.70 16.46
N ALA A 514 -12.76 -16.67 16.39
CA ALA A 514 -12.02 -16.41 15.15
C ALA A 514 -12.22 -17.50 14.07
N SER A 515 -12.55 -18.73 14.48
CA SER A 515 -12.78 -19.84 13.53
C SER A 515 -14.06 -19.67 12.72
N LEU A 516 -14.94 -18.72 13.08
CA LEU A 516 -16.15 -18.40 12.33
C LEU A 516 -15.83 -18.02 10.88
N ARG A 517 -14.72 -17.30 10.64
CA ARG A 517 -14.30 -16.86 9.29
C ARG A 517 -14.10 -18.02 8.32
N ASN A 518 -13.70 -19.18 8.83
CA ASN A 518 -13.40 -20.35 8.01
C ASN A 518 -14.58 -21.34 7.96
N ASN A 519 -15.72 -20.99 8.57
CA ASN A 519 -16.89 -21.85 8.64
C ASN A 519 -17.95 -21.39 7.62
N PHE A 520 -17.81 -21.86 6.38
CA PHE A 520 -18.67 -21.48 5.26
C PHE A 520 -20.16 -21.66 5.56
N LYS A 521 -20.56 -22.84 6.07
CA LYS A 521 -21.97 -23.15 6.36
C LYS A 521 -22.55 -22.18 7.38
N GLN A 522 -21.78 -21.83 8.42
CA GLN A 522 -22.25 -20.88 9.43
C GLN A 522 -22.34 -19.44 8.90
N LEU A 523 -21.39 -19.01 8.06
CA LEU A 523 -21.46 -17.69 7.41
C LEU A 523 -22.70 -17.61 6.49
N TRP A 524 -23.02 -18.70 5.78
CA TRP A 524 -24.23 -18.77 4.96
C TRP A 524 -25.51 -18.61 5.79
N GLU A 525 -25.65 -19.35 6.90
CA GLU A 525 -26.83 -19.23 7.76
C GLU A 525 -27.00 -17.82 8.34
N ILE A 526 -25.90 -17.13 8.64
CA ILE A 526 -25.95 -15.72 9.08
C ILE A 526 -26.50 -14.83 7.95
N LEU A 527 -26.01 -15.01 6.72
CA LEU A 527 -26.48 -14.24 5.56
C LEU A 527 -27.98 -14.47 5.33
N ILE A 528 -28.45 -15.72 5.41
CA ILE A 528 -29.87 -16.04 5.28
C ILE A 528 -30.69 -15.43 6.42
N ALA A 529 -30.22 -15.50 7.66
CA ALA A 529 -30.89 -14.88 8.80
C ALA A 529 -31.05 -13.36 8.61
N CYS A 530 -30.01 -12.70 8.09
CA CYS A 530 -30.03 -11.28 7.73
C CYS A 530 -31.04 -10.98 6.60
N ALA A 531 -31.02 -11.79 5.53
CA ALA A 531 -31.90 -11.61 4.37
C ALA A 531 -33.38 -11.95 4.65
N SER A 532 -33.68 -12.61 5.78
CA SER A 532 -35.03 -13.03 6.15
C SER A 532 -35.73 -12.09 7.16
N GLN A 533 -35.04 -11.03 7.62
CA GLN A 533 -35.67 -10.07 8.54
C GLN A 533 -36.67 -9.16 7.81
N PRO A 534 -37.86 -8.87 8.38
CA PRO A 534 -38.82 -7.93 7.78
C PRO A 534 -38.25 -6.53 7.56
N GLU A 535 -37.37 -6.09 8.47
CA GLU A 535 -36.69 -4.79 8.43
C GLU A 535 -35.50 -4.78 7.45
N SER A 536 -35.06 -5.94 6.95
CA SER A 536 -33.97 -5.97 5.99
C SER A 536 -34.44 -5.53 4.62
N ARG A 537 -33.69 -4.57 4.08
CA ARG A 537 -33.80 -4.21 2.66
C ARG A 537 -33.27 -5.38 1.83
N GLU A 538 -33.70 -5.46 0.58
CA GLU A 538 -33.24 -6.50 -0.36
C GLU A 538 -31.71 -6.56 -0.40
N ILE A 539 -31.14 -7.75 -0.32
CA ILE A 539 -29.69 -7.98 -0.41
C ILE A 539 -29.40 -8.58 -1.78
N VAL A 540 -28.54 -7.92 -2.55
CA VAL A 540 -28.06 -8.40 -3.85
C VAL A 540 -26.58 -8.71 -3.74
N CYS A 541 -26.19 -9.97 -3.94
CA CYS A 541 -24.79 -10.37 -3.94
C CYS A 541 -24.29 -10.65 -5.37
N VAL A 542 -23.18 -10.03 -5.75
CA VAL A 542 -22.48 -10.30 -7.00
C VAL A 542 -21.25 -11.17 -6.72
N ILE A 543 -21.22 -12.35 -7.31
CA ILE A 543 -20.09 -13.28 -7.20
C ILE A 543 -19.46 -13.41 -8.59
N ASP A 544 -18.34 -12.72 -8.79
CA ASP A 544 -17.62 -12.73 -10.07
C ASP A 544 -16.57 -13.85 -10.11
N ALA A 545 -16.45 -14.49 -11.28
CA ALA A 545 -15.48 -15.52 -11.61
C ALA A 545 -15.53 -16.76 -10.70
N LEU A 546 -16.73 -17.32 -10.45
CA LEU A 546 -16.89 -18.51 -9.60
C LEU A 546 -16.02 -19.70 -10.06
N ASP A 547 -15.68 -19.79 -11.35
CA ASP A 547 -14.75 -20.79 -11.90
C ASP A 547 -13.33 -20.71 -11.31
N GLU A 548 -12.95 -19.59 -10.71
CA GLU A 548 -11.66 -19.37 -10.06
C GLU A 548 -11.70 -19.68 -8.54
N CYS A 549 -12.82 -20.19 -8.04
CA CYS A 549 -12.93 -20.71 -6.68
C CYS A 549 -12.43 -22.17 -6.60
N ARG A 550 -11.76 -22.51 -5.49
CA ARG A 550 -11.34 -23.89 -5.18
C ARG A 550 -12.52 -24.85 -5.30
N LYS A 551 -12.24 -26.05 -5.81
CA LYS A 551 -13.25 -27.06 -6.11
C LYS A 551 -14.13 -27.38 -4.89
N GLU A 552 -13.52 -27.60 -3.73
CA GLU A 552 -14.24 -27.89 -2.48
C GLU A 552 -15.18 -26.73 -2.09
N GLY A 553 -14.70 -25.49 -2.25
CA GLY A 553 -15.50 -24.30 -1.99
C GLY A 553 -16.65 -24.10 -2.98
N ARG A 554 -16.46 -24.48 -4.26
CA ARG A 554 -17.54 -24.48 -5.26
C ARG A 554 -18.63 -25.50 -4.89
N GLU A 555 -18.24 -26.71 -4.48
CA GLU A 555 -19.16 -27.75 -4.02
C GLU A 555 -19.98 -27.27 -2.81
N ASP A 556 -19.33 -26.64 -1.82
CA ASP A 556 -20.00 -26.02 -0.68
C ASP A 556 -21.04 -24.96 -1.11
N ILE A 557 -20.67 -24.08 -2.06
CA ILE A 557 -21.57 -23.05 -2.60
C ILE A 557 -22.78 -23.69 -3.27
N PHE A 558 -22.59 -24.72 -4.10
CA PHE A 558 -23.72 -25.38 -4.76
C PHE A 558 -24.63 -26.11 -3.76
N GLU A 559 -24.08 -26.77 -2.74
CA GLU A 559 -24.86 -27.44 -1.69
C GLU A 559 -25.82 -26.46 -0.99
N VAL A 560 -25.32 -25.27 -0.62
CA VAL A 560 -26.15 -24.27 0.06
C VAL A 560 -27.15 -23.57 -0.87
N LEU A 561 -26.81 -23.40 -2.14
CA LEU A 561 -27.74 -22.85 -3.15
C LEU A 561 -28.86 -23.83 -3.48
N GLU A 562 -28.55 -25.11 -3.62
CA GLU A 562 -29.55 -26.17 -3.87
C GLU A 562 -30.57 -26.21 -2.73
N SER A 563 -30.07 -26.30 -1.50
CA SER A 563 -30.91 -26.37 -0.30
C SER A 563 -31.73 -25.09 -0.06
N PHE A 564 -31.19 -23.91 -0.38
CA PHE A 564 -31.88 -22.65 -0.18
C PHE A 564 -32.99 -22.38 -1.20
N TYR A 565 -32.73 -22.60 -2.49
CA TYR A 565 -33.69 -22.31 -3.55
C TYR A 565 -34.68 -23.44 -3.81
N TYR A 566 -34.28 -24.70 -3.59
CA TYR A 566 -35.02 -25.88 -4.01
C TYR A 566 -35.28 -26.91 -2.90
N GLY A 567 -34.79 -26.67 -1.69
CA GLY A 567 -35.14 -27.50 -0.54
C GLY A 567 -36.64 -27.43 -0.21
N GLU A 568 -37.16 -28.46 0.47
CA GLU A 568 -38.58 -28.51 0.91
C GLU A 568 -38.97 -27.36 1.85
N GLN A 569 -37.98 -26.68 2.44
CA GLN A 569 -38.20 -25.54 3.32
C GLN A 569 -38.42 -24.26 2.49
N LYS A 570 -39.55 -23.56 2.70
CA LYS A 570 -39.93 -22.29 2.03
C LYS A 570 -39.06 -21.07 2.41
N ARG A 571 -37.76 -21.25 2.63
CA ARG A 571 -36.80 -20.19 3.02
C ARG A 571 -36.59 -19.15 1.91
N ALA A 572 -36.52 -19.58 0.65
CA ALA A 572 -36.42 -18.65 -0.48
C ALA A 572 -37.65 -17.72 -0.62
N MET A 573 -38.83 -18.17 -0.19
CA MET A 573 -40.05 -17.36 -0.23
C MET A 573 -40.15 -16.30 0.87
N SER A 574 -39.37 -16.47 1.95
CA SER A 574 -39.38 -15.60 3.13
C SER A 574 -38.16 -14.69 3.23
N SER A 575 -37.22 -14.81 2.30
CA SER A 575 -35.99 -14.01 2.22
C SER A 575 -36.01 -13.07 1.02
N ARG A 576 -35.22 -12.00 1.10
CA ARG A 576 -35.01 -11.04 0.01
C ARG A 576 -33.55 -11.05 -0.45
N LEU A 577 -33.06 -12.21 -0.87
CA LEU A 577 -31.69 -12.42 -1.33
C LEU A 577 -31.63 -12.70 -2.84
N LYS A 578 -30.96 -11.83 -3.59
CA LYS A 578 -30.70 -12.05 -5.01
C LYS A 578 -29.23 -12.29 -5.26
N LEU A 579 -28.92 -13.21 -6.18
CA LEU A 579 -27.55 -13.56 -6.55
C LEU A 579 -27.32 -13.35 -8.04
N LEU A 580 -26.22 -12.65 -8.38
CA LEU A 580 -25.66 -12.62 -9.73
C LEU A 580 -24.31 -13.32 -9.70
N ILE A 581 -24.19 -14.40 -10.45
CA ILE A 581 -22.95 -15.18 -10.53
C ILE A 581 -22.38 -15.07 -11.93
N THR A 582 -21.07 -14.85 -12.06
CA THR A 582 -20.37 -14.98 -13.34
C THR A 582 -19.39 -16.16 -13.30
N SER A 583 -19.26 -16.89 -14.41
CA SER A 583 -18.22 -17.91 -14.54
C SER A 583 -17.90 -18.25 -15.99
N ARG A 584 -16.93 -19.15 -16.21
CA ARG A 584 -16.76 -19.87 -17.47
C ARG A 584 -17.75 -21.05 -17.58
N PRO A 585 -18.06 -21.52 -18.81
CA PRO A 585 -18.90 -22.69 -19.05
C PRO A 585 -18.08 -23.98 -18.90
N TYR A 586 -17.57 -24.26 -17.70
CA TYR A 586 -16.96 -25.56 -17.43
C TYR A 586 -18.04 -26.61 -17.19
N ASP A 587 -17.83 -27.84 -17.67
CA ASP A 587 -18.83 -28.92 -17.62
C ASP A 587 -19.35 -29.16 -16.20
N ASP A 588 -18.48 -29.09 -15.18
CA ASP A 588 -18.85 -29.26 -13.78
C ASP A 588 -19.82 -28.17 -13.29
N LEU A 589 -19.61 -26.92 -13.72
CA LEU A 589 -20.47 -25.78 -13.42
C LEU A 589 -21.79 -25.85 -14.20
N GLU A 590 -21.75 -26.10 -15.51
CA GLU A 590 -22.95 -26.25 -16.35
C GLU A 590 -23.84 -27.36 -15.80
N MET A 591 -23.29 -28.55 -15.52
CA MET A 591 -24.04 -29.65 -14.92
C MET A 591 -24.63 -29.33 -13.53
N SER A 592 -23.97 -28.48 -12.74
CA SER A 592 -24.45 -28.11 -11.40
C SER A 592 -25.61 -27.11 -11.49
N PHE A 593 -25.50 -26.09 -12.35
CA PHE A 593 -26.58 -25.13 -12.60
C PHE A 593 -27.78 -25.75 -13.34
N GLU A 594 -27.53 -26.70 -14.25
CA GLU A 594 -28.60 -27.46 -14.93
C GLU A 594 -29.39 -28.33 -13.96
N ARG A 595 -28.71 -29.04 -13.04
CA ARG A 595 -29.36 -29.83 -11.98
C ARG A 595 -30.30 -29.02 -11.11
N MET A 596 -29.96 -27.76 -10.88
CA MET A 596 -30.80 -26.81 -10.14
C MET A 596 -31.96 -26.23 -10.98
N ALA A 597 -32.20 -26.69 -12.22
CA ALA A 597 -33.22 -26.15 -13.11
C ALA A 597 -33.11 -24.61 -13.34
N ILE A 598 -31.90 -24.05 -13.23
CA ILE A 598 -31.61 -22.60 -13.42
C ILE A 598 -31.66 -22.20 -14.92
N THR A 599 -32.06 -23.11 -15.80
CA THR A 599 -32.13 -22.90 -17.26
C THR A 599 -33.00 -21.71 -17.69
N LYS A 600 -33.89 -21.19 -16.82
CA LYS A 600 -34.65 -19.94 -17.08
C LYS A 600 -33.88 -18.64 -16.80
N SER A 601 -32.85 -18.67 -15.96
CA SER A 601 -32.05 -17.49 -15.55
C SER A 601 -30.58 -17.59 -15.97
N TYR A 602 -30.30 -18.46 -16.95
CA TYR A 602 -28.98 -18.61 -17.55
C TYR A 602 -28.81 -17.63 -18.72
N ILE A 603 -27.79 -16.78 -18.67
CA ILE A 603 -27.37 -15.91 -19.75
C ILE A 603 -25.98 -16.35 -20.20
N ARG A 604 -25.89 -16.96 -21.37
CA ARG A 604 -24.62 -17.25 -22.02
C ARG A 604 -24.25 -16.08 -22.92
N LEU A 605 -23.13 -15.44 -22.63
CA LEU A 605 -22.46 -14.58 -23.59
C LEU A 605 -21.44 -15.42 -24.35
N ASP A 606 -21.75 -15.73 -25.59
CA ASP A 606 -20.75 -16.26 -26.49
C ASP A 606 -19.95 -15.09 -27.06
N GLY A 607 -18.64 -15.04 -26.78
CA GLY A 607 -17.77 -13.98 -27.30
C GLY A 607 -17.63 -14.03 -28.82
N ASP A 608 -17.91 -15.20 -29.40
CA ASP A 608 -17.94 -15.46 -30.84
C ASP A 608 -19.38 -15.37 -31.41
N ASP A 609 -20.37 -15.00 -30.59
CA ASP A 609 -21.77 -14.95 -31.05
C ASP A 609 -21.94 -13.88 -32.14
N LYS A 610 -22.74 -14.24 -33.14
CA LYS A 610 -23.06 -13.38 -34.30
C LYS A 610 -24.04 -12.25 -33.96
N SER A 611 -24.23 -11.93 -32.69
CA SER A 611 -25.11 -10.82 -32.32
C SER A 611 -24.49 -9.51 -32.79
N GLU A 612 -25.20 -8.82 -33.68
CA GLU A 612 -24.77 -7.52 -34.20
C GLU A 612 -24.62 -6.48 -33.06
N GLU A 613 -25.28 -6.70 -31.93
CA GLU A 613 -25.19 -5.88 -30.72
C GLU A 613 -23.82 -5.99 -30.03
N ILE A 614 -23.34 -7.21 -29.73
CA ILE A 614 -22.01 -7.41 -29.11
C ILE A 614 -20.91 -6.92 -30.06
N ARG A 615 -21.06 -7.18 -31.37
CA ARG A 615 -20.13 -6.67 -32.39
C ARG A 615 -20.06 -5.14 -32.39
N HIS A 616 -21.21 -4.48 -32.30
CA HIS A 616 -21.28 -3.03 -32.22
C HIS A 616 -20.62 -2.49 -30.94
N GLU A 617 -20.81 -3.14 -29.80
CA GLU A 617 -20.13 -2.75 -28.56
C GLU A 617 -18.61 -2.90 -28.64
N ILE A 618 -18.11 -3.96 -29.29
CA ILE A 618 -16.68 -4.14 -29.53
C ILE A 618 -16.14 -3.05 -30.47
N ASP A 619 -16.92 -2.59 -31.46
CA ASP A 619 -16.56 -1.45 -32.31
C ASP A 619 -16.35 -0.17 -31.49
N LEU A 620 -17.19 0.07 -30.47
CA LEU A 620 -17.03 1.20 -29.55
C LEU A 620 -15.74 1.09 -28.74
N VAL A 621 -15.40 -0.11 -28.25
CA VAL A 621 -14.14 -0.35 -27.53
C VAL A 621 -12.93 -0.15 -28.44
N ILE A 622 -12.99 -0.62 -29.68
CA ILE A 622 -11.94 -0.39 -30.69
C ILE A 622 -11.72 1.10 -30.88
N ASP A 623 -12.78 1.88 -31.14
CA ASP A 623 -12.65 3.32 -31.36
C ASP A 623 -12.08 4.03 -30.13
N HIS A 624 -12.57 3.68 -28.95
CA HIS A 624 -12.09 4.26 -27.69
C HIS A 624 -10.60 3.97 -27.50
N LYS A 625 -10.19 2.71 -27.63
CA LYS A 625 -8.78 2.29 -27.44
C LYS A 625 -7.86 2.88 -28.50
N VAL A 626 -8.25 2.87 -29.78
CA VAL A 626 -7.48 3.49 -30.87
C VAL A 626 -7.27 4.98 -30.68
N ASN A 627 -8.26 5.68 -30.12
CA ASN A 627 -8.09 7.09 -29.76
C ASN A 627 -7.21 7.29 -28.52
N GLU A 628 -7.18 6.34 -27.59
CA GLU A 628 -6.38 6.37 -26.38
C GLU A 628 -4.89 6.16 -26.66
N PHE A 629 -4.49 5.06 -27.29
CA PHE A 629 -3.06 4.80 -27.60
C PHE A 629 -2.58 5.58 -28.82
N GLY A 630 -3.49 5.87 -29.76
CA GLY A 630 -3.15 6.53 -31.00
C GLY A 630 -3.03 8.05 -30.92
N ARG A 631 -2.94 8.65 -29.71
CA ARG A 631 -2.94 10.12 -29.52
C ARG A 631 -1.88 10.87 -30.33
N ASP A 632 -0.80 10.20 -30.68
CA ASP A 632 0.29 10.75 -31.50
C ASP A 632 0.14 10.45 -33.00
N PHE A 633 -0.77 9.55 -33.38
CA PHE A 633 -1.08 9.28 -34.78
C PHE A 633 -2.01 10.34 -35.37
N HIS A 634 -1.78 10.72 -36.63
CA HIS A 634 -2.74 11.51 -37.39
C HIS A 634 -4.11 10.81 -37.44
N GLU A 635 -5.18 11.60 -37.46
CA GLU A 635 -6.56 11.10 -37.48
C GLU A 635 -6.83 10.10 -38.62
N LYS A 636 -6.24 10.32 -39.81
CA LYS A 636 -6.35 9.40 -40.95
C LYS A 636 -5.82 7.99 -40.64
N HIS A 637 -4.76 7.89 -39.82
CA HIS A 637 -4.15 6.62 -39.44
C HIS A 637 -4.96 5.91 -38.36
N ARG A 638 -5.48 6.65 -37.36
CA ARG A 638 -6.42 6.11 -36.38
C ARG A 638 -7.66 5.51 -37.04
N ARG A 639 -8.24 6.23 -38.01
CA ARG A 639 -9.40 5.73 -38.79
C ARG A 639 -9.06 4.48 -39.59
N ALA A 640 -7.87 4.40 -40.18
CA ALA A 640 -7.44 3.21 -40.93
C ALA A 640 -7.26 1.99 -40.01
N ILE A 641 -6.67 2.17 -38.83
CA ILE A 641 -6.50 1.12 -37.81
C ILE A 641 -7.87 0.66 -37.30
N SER A 642 -8.73 1.59 -36.87
CA SER A 642 -10.09 1.27 -36.43
C SER A 642 -10.86 0.51 -37.52
N LYS A 643 -10.85 1.00 -38.77
CA LYS A 643 -11.54 0.32 -39.89
C LYS A 643 -11.04 -1.11 -40.11
N LYS A 644 -9.73 -1.35 -40.02
CA LYS A 644 -9.15 -2.70 -40.19
C LYS A 644 -9.51 -3.62 -39.02
N LEU A 645 -9.43 -3.13 -37.79
CA LEU A 645 -9.82 -3.88 -36.59
C LEU A 645 -11.31 -4.22 -36.62
N LYS A 646 -12.16 -3.30 -37.08
CA LYS A 646 -13.61 -3.51 -37.19
C LYS A 646 -14.03 -4.52 -38.26
N ALA A 647 -13.20 -4.69 -39.29
CA ALA A 647 -13.49 -5.60 -40.40
C ALA A 647 -13.21 -7.08 -40.09
N MET A 648 -12.71 -7.43 -38.90
CA MET A 648 -12.38 -8.82 -38.57
C MET A 648 -13.61 -9.61 -38.09
N GLU A 649 -13.66 -10.90 -38.42
CA GLU A 649 -14.89 -11.70 -38.30
C GLU A 649 -15.13 -12.24 -36.87
N ASN A 650 -14.07 -12.70 -36.20
CA ASN A 650 -14.13 -13.30 -34.86
C ASN A 650 -13.34 -12.43 -33.86
N ARG A 651 -13.99 -11.39 -33.36
CA ARG A 651 -13.36 -10.38 -32.49
C ARG A 651 -13.88 -10.56 -31.07
N THR A 652 -13.02 -11.03 -30.17
CA THR A 652 -13.28 -11.03 -28.73
C THR A 652 -12.55 -9.87 -28.05
N TYR A 653 -12.95 -9.49 -26.83
CA TYR A 653 -12.19 -8.47 -26.08
C TYR A 653 -10.77 -8.94 -25.76
N LEU A 654 -10.55 -10.26 -25.60
CA LEU A 654 -9.22 -10.86 -25.47
C LEU A 654 -8.37 -10.63 -26.73
N TRP A 655 -8.90 -10.95 -27.90
CA TRP A 655 -8.23 -10.71 -29.18
C TRP A 655 -7.85 -9.24 -29.32
N LEU A 656 -8.79 -8.34 -29.01
CA LEU A 656 -8.55 -6.90 -29.09
C LEU A 656 -7.43 -6.49 -28.13
N HIS A 657 -7.45 -6.96 -26.88
CA HIS A 657 -6.41 -6.67 -25.89
C HIS A 657 -5.02 -7.15 -26.34
N LEU A 658 -4.92 -8.38 -26.88
CA LEU A 658 -3.68 -8.94 -27.41
C LEU A 658 -3.19 -8.15 -28.62
N THR A 659 -4.08 -7.83 -29.55
CA THR A 659 -3.77 -7.07 -30.77
C THR A 659 -3.28 -5.67 -30.46
N LEU A 660 -3.94 -4.98 -29.52
CA LEU A 660 -3.52 -3.66 -29.05
C LEU A 660 -2.16 -3.72 -28.36
N SER A 661 -1.91 -4.77 -27.57
CA SER A 661 -0.61 -4.99 -26.93
C SER A 661 0.53 -5.18 -27.93
N ILE A 662 0.26 -5.82 -29.09
CA ILE A 662 1.24 -5.95 -30.17
C ILE A 662 1.54 -4.59 -30.82
N ILE A 663 0.55 -3.70 -30.89
CA ILE A 663 0.70 -2.35 -31.45
C ILE A 663 1.49 -1.43 -30.49
N ASP A 664 1.28 -1.57 -29.18
CA ASP A 664 1.84 -0.69 -28.14
C ASP A 664 3.34 -0.88 -27.89
N GLU A 665 3.92 -2.01 -28.29
CA GLU A 665 5.34 -2.32 -28.05
C GLU A 665 6.34 -1.54 -28.93
N ASN A 666 5.88 -0.84 -29.98
CA ASN A 666 6.79 -0.08 -30.85
C ASN A 666 6.19 1.25 -31.37
N PRO A 667 5.80 2.19 -30.49
CA PRO A 667 5.10 3.42 -30.89
C PRO A 667 5.90 4.28 -31.88
N SER A 668 7.22 4.32 -31.70
CA SER A 668 8.18 5.09 -32.51
C SER A 668 8.40 4.53 -33.92
N ALA A 669 8.09 3.26 -34.17
CA ALA A 669 8.21 2.65 -35.50
C ALA A 669 7.09 3.10 -36.47
N HIS A 670 5.96 3.60 -35.93
CA HIS A 670 4.72 3.83 -36.68
C HIS A 670 4.40 5.29 -37.03
N GLY A 671 5.34 6.22 -36.80
CA GLY A 671 5.18 7.64 -37.12
C GLY A 671 5.11 7.98 -38.63
N LYS A 672 5.47 7.05 -39.53
CA LYS A 672 5.41 7.23 -41.00
C LYS A 672 4.20 6.50 -41.62
N PRO A 673 3.55 7.07 -42.66
CA PRO A 673 2.40 6.44 -43.33
C PRO A 673 2.65 5.02 -43.86
N SER A 674 3.86 4.74 -44.37
CA SER A 674 4.28 3.42 -44.83
C SER A 674 4.38 2.39 -43.70
N SER A 675 4.77 2.82 -42.51
CA SER A 675 4.85 1.99 -41.31
C SER A 675 3.46 1.60 -40.77
N VAL A 676 2.45 2.44 -40.98
CA VAL A 676 1.05 2.11 -40.62
C VAL A 676 0.49 1.05 -41.56
N HIS A 677 0.78 1.13 -42.87
CA HIS A 677 0.36 0.09 -43.81
C HIS A 677 1.03 -1.26 -43.50
N MET A 678 2.32 -1.25 -43.14
CA MET A 678 3.04 -2.45 -42.69
C MET A 678 2.44 -3.03 -41.39
N LEU A 679 2.09 -2.17 -40.42
CA LEU A 679 1.40 -2.58 -39.20
C LEU A 679 0.07 -3.27 -39.51
N LEU A 680 -0.76 -2.66 -40.36
CA LEU A 680 -2.07 -3.20 -40.74
C LEU A 680 -1.98 -4.56 -41.45
N SER A 681 -0.92 -4.80 -42.22
CA SER A 681 -0.65 -6.12 -42.83
C SER A 681 -0.17 -7.17 -41.82
N ARG A 682 0.33 -6.74 -40.65
CA ARG A 682 0.86 -7.60 -39.59
C ARG A 682 -0.10 -7.84 -38.44
N LEU A 683 -1.31 -7.28 -38.43
CA LEU A 683 -2.29 -7.54 -37.38
C LEU A 683 -2.80 -9.00 -37.46
N PRO A 684 -2.99 -9.70 -36.32
CA PRO A 684 -3.57 -11.05 -36.29
C PRO A 684 -5.04 -11.03 -36.72
N SER A 685 -5.50 -12.07 -37.42
CA SER A 685 -6.90 -12.21 -37.86
C SER A 685 -7.80 -12.93 -36.85
N SER A 686 -7.20 -13.68 -35.92
CA SER A 686 -7.87 -14.46 -34.89
C SER A 686 -7.10 -14.40 -33.56
N VAL A 687 -7.70 -14.94 -32.49
CA VAL A 687 -7.00 -15.14 -31.20
C VAL A 687 -5.80 -16.07 -31.39
N ASP A 688 -5.95 -17.14 -32.18
CA ASP A 688 -4.87 -18.10 -32.45
C ASP A 688 -3.71 -17.43 -33.19
N ASP A 689 -3.99 -16.65 -34.23
CA ASP A 689 -2.97 -15.87 -34.96
C ASP A 689 -2.26 -14.87 -34.04
N ALA A 690 -2.98 -14.30 -33.07
CA ALA A 690 -2.39 -13.40 -32.09
C ALA A 690 -1.41 -14.17 -31.20
N TYR A 691 -1.77 -15.36 -30.73
CA TYR A 691 -0.88 -16.22 -29.96
C TYR A 691 0.32 -16.71 -30.79
N GLU A 692 0.11 -17.18 -32.01
CA GLU A 692 1.19 -17.58 -32.92
C GLU A 692 2.17 -16.42 -33.16
N LYS A 693 1.67 -15.20 -33.36
CA LYS A 693 2.53 -14.02 -33.52
C LYS A 693 3.33 -13.70 -32.27
N ILE A 694 2.75 -13.85 -31.09
CA ILE A 694 3.49 -13.67 -29.85
C ILE A 694 4.56 -14.76 -29.72
N LEU A 695 4.24 -16.03 -30.00
CA LEU A 695 5.19 -17.14 -29.98
C LEU A 695 6.30 -16.98 -31.03
N SER A 696 5.99 -16.43 -32.20
CA SER A 696 6.97 -16.20 -33.28
C SER A 696 8.10 -15.21 -32.93
N ARG A 697 7.99 -14.52 -31.79
CA ARG A 697 9.06 -13.66 -31.27
C ARG A 697 10.24 -14.45 -30.73
N ILE A 698 10.03 -15.72 -30.43
CA ILE A 698 11.07 -16.66 -30.01
C ILE A 698 11.88 -16.99 -31.26
N GLN A 699 13.02 -16.32 -31.44
CA GLN A 699 13.77 -16.29 -32.72
C GLN A 699 14.86 -17.37 -32.84
N ASP A 700 15.14 -18.14 -31.79
CA ASP A 700 16.19 -19.16 -31.75
C ASP A 700 15.61 -20.55 -31.44
N ASP A 701 16.02 -21.57 -32.20
CA ASP A 701 15.70 -23.00 -32.01
C ASP A 701 15.92 -23.47 -30.56
N LYS A 702 16.93 -22.91 -29.87
CA LYS A 702 17.20 -23.21 -28.46
C LYS A 702 16.06 -22.71 -27.56
N ASN A 703 15.59 -21.49 -27.80
CA ASN A 703 14.55 -20.86 -27.00
C ASN A 703 13.17 -21.44 -27.33
N GLU A 704 12.93 -21.88 -28.58
CA GLU A 704 11.70 -22.60 -28.96
C GLU A 704 11.57 -23.91 -28.19
N LYS A 705 12.65 -24.68 -28.07
CA LYS A 705 12.67 -25.92 -27.27
C LYS A 705 12.38 -25.66 -25.80
N GLN A 706 12.99 -24.63 -25.22
CA GLN A 706 12.74 -24.27 -23.81
C GLN A 706 11.30 -23.80 -23.59
N ALA A 707 10.73 -23.00 -24.51
CA ALA A 707 9.33 -22.61 -24.45
C ALA A 707 8.39 -23.81 -24.49
N ARG A 708 8.67 -24.78 -25.36
CA ARG A 708 7.90 -26.02 -25.43
C ARG A 708 7.98 -26.84 -24.14
N TYR A 709 9.15 -26.94 -23.51
CA TYR A 709 9.29 -27.58 -22.20
C TYR A 709 8.47 -26.86 -21.13
N LEU A 710 8.52 -25.53 -21.11
CA LEU A 710 7.75 -24.72 -20.18
C LEU A 710 6.24 -24.96 -20.35
N PHE A 711 5.73 -24.96 -21.59
CA PHE A 711 4.32 -25.28 -21.85
C PHE A 711 3.95 -26.69 -21.41
N ASN A 712 4.81 -27.69 -21.66
CA ASN A 712 4.56 -29.06 -21.22
C ASN A 712 4.51 -29.17 -19.69
N ILE A 713 5.42 -28.48 -18.98
CA ILE A 713 5.44 -28.43 -17.50
C ILE A 713 4.15 -27.78 -16.98
N ILE A 714 3.75 -26.64 -17.56
CA ILE A 714 2.52 -25.93 -17.18
C ILE A 714 1.28 -26.80 -17.43
N LEU A 715 1.23 -27.49 -18.59
CA LEU A 715 0.11 -28.38 -18.94
C LEU A 715 0.02 -29.60 -18.02
N ALA A 716 1.16 -30.12 -17.55
CA ALA A 716 1.21 -31.26 -16.65
C ALA A 716 1.04 -30.88 -15.17
N ALA A 717 1.20 -29.59 -14.82
CA ALA A 717 1.14 -29.13 -13.45
C ALA A 717 -0.28 -29.26 -12.88
N THR A 718 -0.40 -29.90 -11.72
CA THR A 718 -1.68 -30.07 -11.02
C THR A 718 -2.07 -28.85 -10.18
N ARG A 719 -1.16 -27.89 -10.04
CA ARG A 719 -1.35 -26.58 -9.39
C ARG A 719 -0.49 -25.53 -10.08
N PRO A 720 -0.79 -24.23 -9.91
CA PRO A 720 0.13 -23.17 -10.32
C PRO A 720 1.53 -23.38 -9.71
N LEU A 721 2.57 -23.20 -10.53
CA LEU A 721 3.98 -23.32 -10.13
C LEU A 721 4.56 -21.93 -9.84
N THR A 722 5.43 -21.84 -8.84
CA THR A 722 6.19 -20.61 -8.55
C THR A 722 7.29 -20.41 -9.60
N LEU A 723 7.84 -19.19 -9.68
CA LEU A 723 8.97 -18.90 -10.59
C LEU A 723 10.20 -19.75 -10.26
N ASP A 724 10.44 -20.01 -8.98
CA ASP A 724 11.52 -20.89 -8.54
C ASP A 724 11.26 -22.34 -8.97
N GLU A 725 10.03 -22.83 -8.77
CA GLU A 725 9.65 -24.19 -9.20
C GLU A 725 9.80 -24.38 -10.72
N ILE A 726 9.44 -23.36 -11.51
CA ILE A 726 9.62 -23.37 -12.96
C ILE A 726 11.10 -23.33 -13.33
N ASN A 727 11.90 -22.48 -12.67
CA ASN A 727 13.35 -22.37 -12.90
C ASN A 727 14.01 -23.73 -12.65
N TRP A 728 13.69 -24.37 -11.52
CA TRP A 728 14.18 -25.69 -11.17
C TRP A 728 13.78 -26.74 -12.21
N ALA A 729 12.49 -26.79 -12.59
CA ALA A 729 11.99 -27.76 -13.55
C ALA A 729 12.61 -27.61 -14.95
N LEU A 730 12.83 -26.37 -15.41
CA LEU A 730 13.49 -26.11 -16.69
C LEU A 730 14.98 -26.44 -16.67
N THR A 731 15.68 -26.13 -15.59
CA THR A 731 17.10 -26.48 -15.42
C THR A 731 17.29 -28.00 -15.40
N LEU A 732 16.47 -28.73 -14.63
CA LEU A 732 16.48 -30.21 -14.61
C LEU A 732 16.19 -30.83 -15.97
N GLN A 733 15.36 -30.20 -16.79
CA GLN A 733 15.03 -30.71 -18.13
C GLN A 733 16.15 -30.46 -19.15
N ALA A 734 17.05 -29.50 -18.90
CA ALA A 734 18.07 -29.09 -19.84
C ALA A 734 19.28 -30.04 -19.89
N LYS A 735 19.67 -30.61 -18.73
CA LYS A 735 20.78 -31.58 -18.62
C LYS A 735 20.67 -32.40 -17.33
N ASP A 736 21.35 -33.54 -17.29
CA ASP A 736 21.56 -34.29 -16.07
C ASP A 736 22.67 -33.65 -15.22
N PHE A 737 22.47 -33.61 -13.91
CA PHE A 737 23.43 -33.04 -12.95
C PHE A 737 23.99 -34.14 -12.05
N MET A 738 25.31 -34.11 -11.81
CA MET A 738 25.98 -35.14 -11.00
C MET A 738 25.94 -34.84 -9.50
N ASN A 739 25.72 -33.57 -9.13
CA ASN A 739 25.61 -33.11 -7.74
C ASN A 739 24.76 -31.83 -7.65
N GLN A 740 24.40 -31.45 -6.42
CA GLN A 740 23.52 -30.32 -6.14
C GLN A 740 24.19 -28.96 -6.43
N ASP A 741 25.48 -28.81 -6.17
CA ASP A 741 26.20 -27.55 -6.42
C ASP A 741 26.22 -27.21 -7.92
N GLU A 742 26.47 -28.20 -8.78
CA GLU A 742 26.43 -28.06 -10.24
C GLU A 742 25.02 -27.69 -10.75
N PHE A 743 23.97 -28.17 -10.08
CA PHE A 743 22.59 -27.81 -10.38
C PHE A 743 22.26 -26.39 -9.98
N GLU A 744 22.63 -25.99 -8.76
CA GLU A 744 22.38 -24.65 -8.23
C GLU A 744 23.15 -23.57 -9.03
N ASP A 745 24.36 -23.88 -9.50
CA ASP A 745 25.16 -23.00 -10.35
C ASP A 745 24.56 -22.77 -11.75
N ASP A 746 23.72 -23.69 -12.24
CA ASP A 746 23.07 -23.63 -13.56
C ASP A 746 21.62 -23.10 -13.50
N LEU A 747 21.12 -22.79 -12.30
CA LEU A 747 19.85 -22.08 -12.13
C LEU A 747 19.97 -20.65 -12.67
N TRP A 748 18.89 -20.12 -13.26
CA TRP A 748 18.89 -18.72 -13.63
C TRP A 748 19.09 -17.82 -12.40
N PRO A 749 19.96 -16.79 -12.48
CA PRO A 749 20.17 -15.84 -11.39
C PRO A 749 18.85 -15.19 -10.98
N ARG A 750 18.57 -15.15 -9.67
CA ARG A 750 17.35 -14.54 -9.12
C ARG A 750 17.15 -13.06 -9.52
N GLU A 751 18.22 -12.39 -9.95
CA GLU A 751 18.23 -10.99 -10.38
C GLU A 751 17.94 -10.77 -11.88
N HIS A 752 17.96 -11.85 -12.68
CA HIS A 752 17.76 -11.80 -14.14
C HIS A 752 16.54 -12.60 -14.63
N GLY A 753 15.77 -13.19 -13.71
CA GLY A 753 14.40 -13.61 -14.01
C GLY A 753 13.53 -12.40 -14.41
N PRO A 754 12.49 -12.59 -15.24
CA PRO A 754 11.67 -11.48 -15.68
C PRO A 754 11.08 -10.76 -14.47
N ARG A 755 11.13 -9.42 -14.48
CA ARG A 755 10.38 -8.57 -13.54
C ARG A 755 8.88 -8.73 -13.81
N VAL A 756 8.33 -9.90 -13.47
CA VAL A 756 6.89 -10.12 -13.47
C VAL A 756 6.41 -9.72 -12.09
N SER A 757 5.66 -8.62 -12.04
CA SER A 757 4.85 -8.26 -10.87
C SER A 757 4.14 -9.52 -10.38
N HIS A 758 4.27 -9.84 -9.09
CA HIS A 758 3.90 -11.09 -8.41
C HIS A 758 2.43 -11.58 -8.56
N ASN A 759 1.64 -11.19 -9.55
CA ASN A 759 0.21 -11.51 -9.60
C ASN A 759 -0.44 -11.52 -10.99
N ASN A 760 0.24 -12.02 -12.02
CA ASN A 760 -0.38 -12.25 -13.33
C ASN A 760 -0.09 -13.65 -13.87
N ILE A 761 -1.15 -14.30 -14.34
CA ILE A 761 -1.14 -15.44 -15.25
C ILE A 761 -0.07 -15.20 -16.33
N TRP A 762 0.76 -16.22 -16.61
CA TRP A 762 1.65 -16.19 -17.77
C TRP A 762 0.79 -16.03 -19.03
N THR A 763 0.68 -14.80 -19.51
CA THR A 763 0.23 -14.57 -20.87
C THR A 763 1.34 -15.09 -21.78
N VAL A 764 0.98 -15.58 -22.97
CA VAL A 764 1.97 -15.97 -23.99
C VAL A 764 2.97 -14.84 -24.27
N LYS A 765 2.58 -13.58 -24.01
CA LYS A 765 3.44 -12.38 -24.05
C LYS A 765 4.55 -12.40 -23.00
N HIS A 766 4.27 -12.82 -21.77
CA HIS A 766 5.27 -12.98 -20.71
C HIS A 766 6.26 -14.11 -21.04
N LEU A 767 5.76 -15.19 -21.65
CA LEU A 767 6.58 -16.32 -22.10
C LEU A 767 7.49 -15.93 -23.27
N ALA A 768 6.97 -15.17 -24.24
CA ALA A 768 7.74 -14.67 -25.38
C ALA A 768 8.69 -13.50 -25.07
N GLY A 769 8.59 -12.89 -23.89
CA GLY A 769 9.60 -11.94 -23.39
C GLY A 769 10.68 -12.60 -22.53
N TYR A 770 10.42 -13.83 -22.08
CA TYR A 770 11.38 -14.67 -21.36
C TYR A 770 12.37 -15.37 -22.30
N PHE A 771 11.92 -15.66 -23.53
CA PHE A 771 12.64 -16.32 -24.61
C PHE A 771 12.93 -15.35 -25.76
#